data_AF-A0A2K1QT53-F1
#
_entry.id   AF-A0A2K1QT53-F1
#
_cell.length_a   1.000
_cell.length_b   1.000
_cell.length_c   1.000
_cell.angle_alpha   90.00
_cell.angle_beta   90.00
_cell.angle_gamma   90.00
#
_symmetry.space_group_name_H-M   'P 1'
#
loop_
_entity.id
_entity.type
_entity.pdbx_description
1 polymer ?
#
loop_
_entity_poly.entity_id
_entity_poly.type
_entity_poly.pdbx_seq_one_letter_code
_entity_poly.pdbx_strand_id
1 'polypeptide(L)'
;MSTLIKPPPAREGQSPIESVLELTHLRDIDPNLFTNTRPLWHPPGARGIYGGAVIAQCLAAAQRTVPGTFTVHSMHCYFVLAGNSDIPVIYHVEQVRTGKSFATRTVQARQRGAVIFTVTMSFVRENSGGSKLVEHATRMPQVPGPYEGEDGEVISVGSGGPFESQRIDILNNDGERAEEKRTRQWIRARGRISEDGGFQAHLSALAYMSDSYFIGTVARVHKLWRYSGGKGGKKWIDDAVIKRLREMDGDVLRRMQGMDEDVIEAIKTGEVENKRPEVGMMVSLDHTIYFHEPRAFRADEWMFTEMESPWAGDGRGLVFQRVYTREGKLIATCVQEGLVRLRQDDQAKLLKDPSIKYRKFKPLDLPDRQWPGKTLDKPPRWLSTDLRDGNQSLVDPMDGEQKWRYFQMLTKLGYKEIEVSFPSASDTDFEFTRRLVETPGIVPDDVFLQVLSPCRKELIRRTVDSLKGAKKALLHLYLATSPCFQQIVFQMNNEQSKALAVECTKYARSITKDDPSQKDTEWAFEFSPETFSDSDPHFVVEICEAVKAAWEPSESNPIIFNLPATVEMSTPNVYADQIEFFCRNITERNKICVSLHPHNDRGCAVAAAELAQMAGADRVEGTLFGNGERTGNVDLVTLALNLYTQGVHPQVDFSDINSVIEIVEKSNKIPVHPRAPYGGQLVVCAFSGSHQDAIKKGFQMRKQQGASEESPWVMPYLPLDPKDIGRTYEAIIRVNSQSGKGGVAWIIQNTLELDLPRGLQVAFSKIVQKHTDSLGRELQPGEIKDLFVDAYHLEKNPRFSLVDYDITTDRSQSPAPPGAGKTASNKNLKRRFAGVIEVDGQEQHIKGMGNGALSALANALHSVGVDLDVADYKEHAIGRGRHVKAATYIECTSPATPQKVWGVGVHQDVVQASLIALLSAASSFLDSKPATPMPFRPKKGLSESIEDLKADVSPSGGPDANGHVVAVPEIRTNGS
;
A
#
# COMPACT_ATOMS: atom_id res chain seq x y z
N MET A 1 4.33 15.91 0.50
CA MET A 1 4.65 17.33 0.75
C MET A 1 3.45 17.94 1.45
N SER A 2 3.62 18.67 2.55
CA SER A 2 2.54 19.24 3.40
C SER A 2 1.85 20.49 2.83
N THR A 3 2.39 21.03 1.73
CA THR A 3 1.88 22.16 0.97
C THR A 3 2.02 21.84 -0.52
N LEU A 4 1.12 22.36 -1.36
CA LEU A 4 1.22 22.18 -2.81
C LEU A 4 2.29 23.07 -3.46
N ILE A 5 2.48 24.26 -2.88
CA ILE A 5 3.40 25.28 -3.38
C ILE A 5 4.37 25.60 -2.24
N LYS A 6 5.64 25.86 -2.59
CA LYS A 6 6.66 26.18 -1.60
C LYS A 6 6.23 27.44 -0.82
N PRO A 7 6.20 27.39 0.53
CA PRO A 7 5.77 28.54 1.32
C PRO A 7 6.67 29.77 1.06
N PRO A 8 6.09 30.98 1.01
CA PRO A 8 6.87 32.20 0.97
C PRO A 8 7.63 32.41 2.30
N PRO A 9 8.69 33.22 2.31
CA PRO A 9 9.36 33.65 3.54
C PRO A 9 8.34 34.21 4.55
N ALA A 10 8.62 34.05 5.85
CA ALA A 10 7.83 34.73 6.87
C ALA A 10 8.02 36.25 6.72
N ARG A 11 6.95 37.02 6.87
CA ARG A 11 7.02 38.49 6.85
C ARG A 11 7.44 38.97 8.25
N GLU A 12 8.50 39.76 8.33
CA GLU A 12 8.95 40.34 9.60
C GLU A 12 7.88 41.30 10.15
N GLY A 13 7.60 41.22 11.45
CA GLY A 13 6.63 42.08 12.15
C GLY A 13 5.15 41.69 12.02
N GLN A 14 4.81 40.66 11.23
CA GLN A 14 3.44 40.18 11.10
C GLN A 14 3.04 39.26 12.27
N SER A 15 1.78 39.32 12.73
CA SER A 15 1.28 38.39 13.74
C SER A 15 1.41 36.94 13.23
N PRO A 16 1.93 35.98 14.04
CA PRO A 16 2.04 34.60 13.60
C PRO A 16 0.70 33.95 13.23
N ILE A 17 -0.43 34.45 13.75
CA ILE A 17 -1.76 33.96 13.35
C ILE A 17 -2.01 34.19 11.86
N GLU A 18 -1.55 35.30 11.28
CA GLU A 18 -1.77 35.60 9.87
C GLU A 18 -1.05 34.60 8.96
N SER A 19 0.10 34.09 9.39
CA SER A 19 0.80 32.99 8.69
C SER A 19 -0.02 31.70 8.70
N VAL A 20 -0.76 31.43 9.77
CA VAL A 20 -1.65 30.26 9.87
C VAL A 20 -2.90 30.43 9.00
N LEU A 21 -3.39 31.66 8.84
CA LEU A 21 -4.55 32.00 8.01
C LEU A 21 -4.22 32.09 6.51
N GLU A 22 -2.94 32.08 6.15
CA GLU A 22 -2.48 32.31 4.79
C GLU A 22 -2.88 31.19 3.83
N LEU A 23 -3.72 31.53 2.85
CA LEU A 23 -4.16 30.63 1.78
C LEU A 23 -3.58 31.01 0.43
N THR A 24 -3.21 30.00 -0.34
CA THR A 24 -2.82 30.13 -1.75
C THR A 24 -4.05 29.91 -2.62
N HIS A 25 -4.34 30.86 -3.50
CA HIS A 25 -5.49 30.80 -4.41
C HIS A 25 -5.08 30.02 -5.68
N LEU A 26 -5.78 28.94 -5.97
CA LEU A 26 -5.54 28.10 -7.16
C LEU A 26 -6.35 28.61 -8.35
N ARG A 27 -6.18 29.89 -8.68
CA ARG A 27 -6.98 30.61 -9.70
C ARG A 27 -6.94 29.94 -11.07
N ASP A 28 -5.79 29.35 -11.42
CA ASP A 28 -5.58 28.70 -12.71
C ASP A 28 -6.34 27.37 -12.83
N ILE A 29 -6.87 26.84 -11.73
CA ILE A 29 -7.67 25.61 -11.69
C ILE A 29 -9.15 25.95 -11.57
N ASP A 30 -9.53 26.70 -10.54
CA ASP A 30 -10.91 27.13 -10.30
C ASP A 30 -10.92 28.39 -9.41
N PRO A 31 -11.71 29.43 -9.74
CA PRO A 31 -11.74 30.69 -9.00
C PRO A 31 -12.20 30.54 -7.53
N ASN A 32 -12.80 29.42 -7.16
CA ASN A 32 -13.27 29.10 -5.82
C ASN A 32 -12.38 28.11 -5.06
N LEU A 33 -11.19 27.79 -5.58
CA LEU A 33 -10.31 26.79 -5.02
C LEU A 33 -9.10 27.40 -4.31
N PHE A 34 -8.85 26.98 -3.08
CA PHE A 34 -7.72 27.45 -2.26
C PHE A 34 -6.97 26.27 -1.65
N THR A 35 -5.72 26.49 -1.23
CA THR A 35 -4.93 25.52 -0.47
C THR A 35 -4.13 26.20 0.64
N ASN A 36 -3.77 25.45 1.68
CA ASN A 36 -2.94 25.96 2.76
C ASN A 36 -1.56 26.37 2.23
N THR A 37 -1.13 27.60 2.53
CA THR A 37 0.18 28.12 2.09
C THR A 37 1.31 27.57 2.94
N ARG A 38 1.02 27.24 4.20
CA ARG A 38 1.98 26.73 5.19
C ARG A 38 1.48 25.42 5.79
N PRO A 39 2.37 24.55 6.28
CA PRO A 39 1.97 23.31 6.95
C PRO A 39 1.05 23.57 8.13
N LEU A 40 0.01 22.76 8.28
CA LEU A 40 -0.93 22.87 9.39
C LEU A 40 -0.35 22.21 10.65
N TRP A 41 -0.58 22.84 11.80
CA TRP A 41 -0.08 22.35 13.07
C TRP A 41 -0.74 21.02 13.47
N HIS A 42 0.08 20.03 13.82
CA HIS A 42 -0.34 18.76 14.40
C HIS A 42 -0.08 18.79 15.91
N PRO A 43 -1.12 18.88 16.75
CA PRO A 43 -0.94 18.91 18.20
C PRO A 43 -0.29 17.61 18.70
N PRO A 44 0.68 17.65 19.63
CA PRO A 44 1.28 16.45 20.19
C PRO A 44 0.23 15.52 20.81
N GLY A 45 0.25 14.24 20.40
CA GLY A 45 -0.70 13.22 20.89
C GLY A 45 -2.10 13.28 20.28
N ALA A 46 -2.40 14.24 19.39
CA ALA A 46 -3.65 14.28 18.66
C ALA A 46 -3.64 13.31 17.46
N ARG A 47 -4.83 12.90 17.02
CA ARG A 47 -4.98 12.01 15.87
C ARG A 47 -4.85 12.72 14.52
N GLY A 48 -5.02 14.04 14.49
CA GLY A 48 -5.02 14.84 13.26
C GLY A 48 -4.62 16.29 13.52
N ILE A 49 -4.63 17.08 12.45
CA ILE A 49 -4.38 18.53 12.48
C ILE A 49 -5.32 19.28 13.44
N TYR A 50 -4.87 20.43 13.94
CA TYR A 50 -5.67 21.26 14.82
C TYR A 50 -6.95 21.78 14.13
N GLY A 51 -8.11 21.56 14.75
CA GLY A 51 -9.43 21.86 14.17
C GLY A 51 -9.64 23.35 13.87
N GLY A 52 -9.25 24.22 14.80
CA GLY A 52 -9.28 25.68 14.64
C GLY A 52 -8.53 26.18 13.40
N ALA A 53 -7.45 25.49 12.99
CA ALA A 53 -6.73 25.83 11.76
C ALA A 53 -7.61 25.64 10.50
N VAL A 54 -8.36 24.53 10.45
CA VAL A 54 -9.24 24.21 9.32
C VAL A 54 -10.47 25.12 9.32
N ILE A 55 -11.08 25.37 10.48
CA ILE A 55 -12.21 26.31 10.64
C ILE A 55 -11.82 27.69 10.09
N ALA A 56 -10.69 28.22 10.58
CA ALA A 56 -10.24 29.56 10.23
C ALA A 56 -9.84 29.69 8.75
N GLN A 57 -9.18 28.67 8.17
CA GLN A 57 -8.86 28.68 6.75
C GLN A 57 -10.11 28.55 5.88
N CYS A 58 -11.12 27.76 6.25
CA CYS A 58 -12.39 27.74 5.52
C CYS A 58 -13.08 29.12 5.54
N LEU A 59 -13.06 29.82 6.67
CA LEU A 59 -13.58 31.19 6.76
C LEU A 59 -12.78 32.16 5.89
N ALA A 60 -11.44 32.09 5.95
CA ALA A 60 -10.57 32.92 5.12
C ALA A 60 -10.80 32.69 3.62
N ALA A 61 -11.02 31.44 3.19
CA ALA A 61 -11.36 31.10 1.81
C ALA A 61 -12.72 31.70 1.40
N ALA A 62 -13.76 31.50 2.22
CA ALA A 62 -15.09 32.04 1.94
C ALA A 62 -15.12 33.58 1.88
N GLN A 63 -14.41 34.26 2.80
CA GLN A 63 -14.30 35.72 2.82
C GLN A 63 -13.71 36.30 1.52
N ARG A 64 -12.83 35.55 0.82
CA ARG A 64 -12.27 35.97 -0.48
C ARG A 64 -13.26 35.87 -1.64
N THR A 65 -14.41 35.23 -1.43
CA THR A 65 -15.46 35.03 -2.45
C THR A 65 -16.73 35.87 -2.20
N VAL A 66 -16.71 36.74 -1.19
CA VAL A 66 -17.79 37.68 -0.88
C VAL A 66 -17.28 39.12 -0.99
N PRO A 67 -18.13 40.10 -1.38
CA PRO A 67 -17.72 41.50 -1.40
C PRO A 67 -17.31 41.99 -0.01
N GLY A 68 -16.31 42.88 0.08
CA GLY A 68 -15.78 43.38 1.36
C GLY A 68 -16.78 44.14 2.25
N THR A 69 -17.97 44.49 1.73
CA THR A 69 -19.09 45.07 2.50
C THR A 69 -19.90 44.02 3.27
N PHE A 70 -19.55 42.74 3.16
CA PHE A 70 -20.21 41.64 3.85
C PHE A 70 -19.33 41.12 4.99
N THR A 71 -19.94 40.86 6.14
CA THR A 71 -19.29 40.25 7.30
C THR A 71 -19.98 38.92 7.64
N VAL A 72 -19.20 37.94 8.08
CA VAL A 72 -19.76 36.67 8.56
C VAL A 72 -20.59 36.93 9.83
N HIS A 73 -21.74 36.28 9.96
CA HIS A 73 -22.56 36.32 11.18
C HIS A 73 -22.86 34.92 11.73
N SER A 74 -22.74 33.87 10.92
CA SER A 74 -22.80 32.49 11.42
C SER A 74 -21.99 31.53 10.57
N MET A 75 -21.47 30.47 11.21
CA MET A 75 -20.84 29.34 10.55
C MET A 75 -21.11 28.03 11.29
N HIS A 76 -21.43 26.99 10.54
CA HIS A 76 -21.78 25.66 11.06
C HIS A 76 -20.83 24.62 10.47
N CYS A 77 -19.95 24.08 11.31
CA CYS A 77 -18.84 23.23 10.88
C CYS A 77 -19.07 21.78 11.29
N TYR A 78 -18.64 20.83 10.45
CA TYR A 78 -18.61 19.41 10.75
C TYR A 78 -17.23 18.83 10.48
N PHE A 79 -16.67 18.13 11.45
CA PHE A 79 -15.44 17.36 11.33
C PHE A 79 -15.79 15.95 10.83
N VAL A 80 -15.35 15.61 9.61
CA VAL A 80 -15.74 14.34 8.95
C VAL A 80 -14.66 13.28 9.12
N LEU A 81 -13.39 13.64 8.85
CA LEU A 81 -12.24 12.75 8.96
C LEU A 81 -11.06 13.48 9.62
N ALA A 82 -10.17 12.74 10.27
CA ALA A 82 -8.95 13.30 10.84
C ALA A 82 -8.01 13.77 9.73
N GLY A 83 -7.69 15.07 9.70
CA GLY A 83 -6.76 15.63 8.73
C GLY A 83 -5.30 15.29 9.05
N ASN A 84 -4.48 15.08 8.02
CA ASN A 84 -3.06 14.75 8.13
C ASN A 84 -2.20 16.00 7.83
N SER A 85 -1.25 16.34 8.69
CA SER A 85 -0.38 17.54 8.53
C SER A 85 0.61 17.45 7.37
N ASP A 86 0.91 16.24 6.89
CA ASP A 86 1.88 15.99 5.82
C ASP A 86 1.26 16.05 4.41
N ILE A 87 -0.05 16.30 4.35
CA ILE A 87 -0.85 16.33 3.12
C ILE A 87 -1.48 17.73 3.00
N PRO A 88 -1.42 18.39 1.84
CA PRO A 88 -2.05 19.70 1.66
C PRO A 88 -3.57 19.54 1.72
N VAL A 89 -4.24 20.56 2.23
CA VAL A 89 -5.69 20.65 2.25
C VAL A 89 -6.14 21.51 1.07
N ILE A 90 -7.14 21.02 0.34
CA ILE A 90 -7.83 21.75 -0.72
C ILE A 90 -9.15 22.26 -0.18
N TYR A 91 -9.35 23.58 -0.22
CA TYR A 91 -10.58 24.25 0.20
C TYR A 91 -11.38 24.64 -1.04
N HIS A 92 -12.51 23.97 -1.24
CA HIS A 92 -13.42 24.26 -2.35
C HIS A 92 -14.60 25.08 -1.82
N VAL A 93 -14.78 26.29 -2.35
CA VAL A 93 -15.83 27.23 -1.93
C VAL A 93 -17.02 27.20 -2.89
N GLU A 94 -18.13 26.64 -2.47
CA GLU A 94 -19.39 26.73 -3.19
C GLU A 94 -20.12 28.04 -2.88
N GLN A 95 -20.41 28.83 -3.92
CA GLN A 95 -21.15 30.09 -3.79
C GLN A 95 -22.67 29.87 -3.85
N VAL A 96 -23.23 29.30 -2.78
CA VAL A 96 -24.66 28.91 -2.70
C VAL A 96 -25.62 30.06 -3.06
N ARG A 97 -25.41 31.27 -2.50
CA ARG A 97 -26.20 32.46 -2.89
C ARG A 97 -25.46 33.77 -2.63
N THR A 98 -25.76 34.79 -3.42
CA THR A 98 -25.35 36.18 -3.15
C THR A 98 -26.55 37.10 -3.42
N GLY A 99 -27.20 37.55 -2.36
CA GLY A 99 -28.36 38.45 -2.43
C GLY A 99 -28.02 39.90 -2.09
N LYS A 100 -29.05 40.75 -2.00
CA LYS A 100 -28.88 42.17 -1.64
C LYS A 100 -28.31 42.34 -0.23
N SER A 101 -28.85 41.62 0.75
CA SER A 101 -28.47 41.77 2.17
C SER A 101 -27.71 40.58 2.74
N PHE A 102 -27.82 39.40 2.15
CA PHE A 102 -27.20 38.16 2.66
C PHE A 102 -26.45 37.40 1.56
N ALA A 103 -25.36 36.74 1.93
CA ALA A 103 -24.65 35.79 1.09
C ALA A 103 -24.39 34.49 1.86
N THR A 104 -24.37 33.35 1.18
CA THR A 104 -24.11 32.03 1.79
C THR A 104 -23.01 31.34 1.01
N ARG A 105 -22.07 30.73 1.73
CA ARG A 105 -20.96 29.95 1.19
C ARG A 105 -20.90 28.60 1.89
N THR A 106 -20.65 27.54 1.14
CA THR A 106 -20.29 26.23 1.68
C THR A 106 -18.84 25.95 1.32
N VAL A 107 -18.03 25.50 2.28
CA VAL A 107 -16.62 25.17 2.04
C VAL A 107 -16.35 23.74 2.42
N GLN A 108 -15.79 22.97 1.49
CA GLN A 108 -15.32 21.62 1.73
C GLN A 108 -13.80 21.61 1.74
N ALA A 109 -13.22 21.20 2.86
CA ALA A 109 -11.79 20.91 2.98
C ALA A 109 -11.54 19.44 2.64
N ARG A 110 -10.65 19.17 1.68
CA ARG A 110 -10.39 17.84 1.14
C ARG A 110 -8.91 17.46 1.19
N GLN A 111 -8.65 16.18 1.44
CA GLN A 111 -7.33 15.55 1.32
C GLN A 111 -7.48 14.25 0.53
N ARG A 112 -6.65 14.04 -0.50
CA ARG A 112 -6.73 12.86 -1.41
C ARG A 112 -8.13 12.62 -1.97
N GLY A 113 -8.85 13.70 -2.30
CA GLY A 113 -10.23 13.64 -2.82
C GLY A 113 -11.32 13.46 -1.77
N ALA A 114 -11.00 12.99 -0.56
CA ALA A 114 -11.96 12.80 0.53
C ALA A 114 -12.19 14.10 1.33
N VAL A 115 -13.45 14.36 1.73
CA VAL A 115 -13.82 15.49 2.59
C VAL A 115 -13.40 15.20 4.02
N ILE A 116 -12.55 16.05 4.59
CA ILE A 116 -12.12 15.95 5.99
C ILE A 116 -12.93 16.89 6.90
N PHE A 117 -13.44 17.98 6.34
CA PHE A 117 -14.21 18.99 7.05
C PHE A 117 -15.14 19.72 6.09
N THR A 118 -16.34 20.05 6.53
CA THR A 118 -17.32 20.81 5.76
C THR A 118 -17.94 21.91 6.62
N VAL A 119 -18.21 23.06 6.03
CA VAL A 119 -18.82 24.19 6.73
C VAL A 119 -19.76 24.96 5.82
N THR A 120 -20.88 25.42 6.38
CA THR A 120 -21.77 26.40 5.74
C THR A 120 -21.75 27.70 6.54
N MET A 121 -21.54 28.81 5.84
CA MET A 121 -21.38 30.15 6.39
C MET A 121 -22.40 31.12 5.81
N SER A 122 -22.93 32.00 6.66
CA SER A 122 -23.82 33.09 6.26
C SER A 122 -23.19 34.45 6.57
N PHE A 123 -23.29 35.34 5.60
CA PHE A 123 -22.75 36.68 5.61
C PHE A 123 -23.86 37.71 5.46
N VAL A 124 -23.70 38.86 6.09
CA VAL A 124 -24.64 39.98 6.07
C VAL A 124 -23.94 41.23 5.55
N ARG A 125 -24.64 42.02 4.73
CA ARG A 125 -24.13 43.32 4.27
C ARG A 125 -24.16 44.32 5.42
N GLU A 126 -23.12 45.13 5.53
CA GLU A 126 -23.08 46.26 6.45
C GLU A 126 -24.30 47.17 6.35
N ASN A 127 -24.72 47.69 7.51
CA ASN A 127 -25.84 48.62 7.65
C ASN A 127 -27.19 48.09 7.11
N SER A 128 -27.36 46.77 7.01
CA SER A 128 -28.61 46.17 6.54
C SER A 128 -29.78 46.27 7.53
N GLY A 129 -29.53 46.69 8.78
CA GLY A 129 -30.54 46.78 9.85
C GLY A 129 -31.47 47.99 9.77
N GLY A 130 -31.17 48.99 8.92
CA GLY A 130 -31.95 50.23 8.82
C GLY A 130 -31.73 51.20 10.00
N SER A 131 -32.60 52.21 10.13
CA SER A 131 -32.45 53.30 11.11
C SER A 131 -33.12 53.06 12.47
N LYS A 132 -33.89 51.98 12.62
CA LYS A 132 -34.55 51.60 13.87
C LYS A 132 -34.11 50.17 14.22
N LEU A 133 -33.39 50.02 15.34
CA LEU A 133 -32.73 48.78 15.71
C LEU A 133 -33.35 48.17 16.98
N VAL A 134 -33.22 46.85 17.13
CA VAL A 134 -33.53 46.11 18.36
C VAL A 134 -32.22 45.55 18.89
N GLU A 135 -31.83 45.94 20.11
CA GLU A 135 -30.49 45.67 20.63
C GLU A 135 -30.57 45.16 22.08
N HIS A 136 -29.93 44.02 22.34
CA HIS A 136 -29.66 43.49 23.68
C HIS A 136 -28.54 42.44 23.57
N ALA A 137 -27.79 42.24 24.66
CA ALA A 137 -26.81 41.17 24.77
C ALA A 137 -26.67 40.74 26.24
N THR A 138 -26.25 39.49 26.47
CA THR A 138 -25.81 39.05 27.79
C THR A 138 -24.59 39.86 28.23
N ARG A 139 -24.55 40.28 29.50
CA ARG A 139 -23.43 41.04 30.06
C ARG A 139 -22.26 40.12 30.40
N MET A 140 -21.03 40.61 30.23
CA MET A 140 -19.84 39.91 30.72
C MET A 140 -19.90 39.75 32.26
N PRO A 141 -19.60 38.56 32.81
CA PRO A 141 -19.52 38.37 34.25
C PRO A 141 -18.34 39.16 34.85
N GLN A 142 -18.44 39.50 36.13
CA GLN A 142 -17.35 40.13 36.87
C GLN A 142 -16.21 39.13 37.06
N VAL A 143 -15.05 39.42 36.48
CA VAL A 143 -13.85 38.57 36.52
C VAL A 143 -12.60 39.44 36.65
N PRO A 144 -11.51 38.92 37.23
CA PRO A 144 -10.23 39.60 37.22
C PRO A 144 -9.77 39.89 35.78
N GLY A 145 -9.18 41.08 35.57
CA GLY A 145 -8.55 41.42 34.30
C GLY A 145 -7.34 40.53 33.98
N PRO A 146 -6.85 40.56 32.73
CA PRO A 146 -5.63 39.84 32.37
C PRO A 146 -4.44 40.43 33.14
N TYR A 147 -3.51 39.57 33.55
CA TYR A 147 -2.27 39.98 34.19
C TYR A 147 -1.30 40.56 33.15
N GLU A 148 -0.84 41.78 33.39
CA GLU A 148 0.20 42.48 32.63
C GLU A 148 1.37 42.70 33.60
N GLY A 149 2.52 42.04 33.41
CA GLY A 149 3.67 42.11 34.33
C GLY A 149 4.36 43.50 34.36
N GLU A 150 5.29 43.73 35.30
CA GLU A 150 5.91 45.05 35.54
C GLU A 150 6.71 45.63 34.36
N ASP A 151 7.03 44.85 33.33
CA ASP A 151 7.65 45.33 32.07
C ASP A 151 6.85 44.94 30.81
N GLY A 152 5.57 44.57 30.94
CA GLY A 152 4.75 44.13 29.81
C GLY A 152 5.14 42.77 29.21
N GLU A 153 6.21 42.13 29.71
CA GLU A 153 6.54 40.75 29.40
C GLU A 153 5.57 39.80 30.10
N VAL A 154 4.63 39.26 29.33
CA VAL A 154 3.83 38.10 29.75
C VAL A 154 4.78 36.92 29.86
N ILE A 155 4.96 36.38 31.07
CA ILE A 155 5.76 35.16 31.34
C ILE A 155 5.10 33.98 30.59
N SER A 156 5.51 33.77 29.34
CA SER A 156 5.04 32.71 28.46
C SER A 156 6.08 31.59 28.41
N VAL A 157 6.09 30.70 29.41
CA VAL A 157 6.92 29.49 29.35
C VAL A 157 6.20 28.40 28.55
N GLY A 158 6.00 28.65 27.26
CA GLY A 158 5.32 27.74 26.33
C GLY A 158 5.54 28.19 24.89
N SER A 159 6.13 27.32 24.08
CA SER A 159 6.68 27.56 22.75
C SER A 159 5.74 28.28 21.76
N GLY A 160 6.18 29.41 21.19
CA GLY A 160 6.02 29.84 19.79
C GLY A 160 4.66 29.82 19.06
N GLY A 161 3.53 29.51 19.71
CA GLY A 161 2.21 29.39 19.08
C GLY A 161 1.59 30.74 18.66
N PRO A 162 0.57 30.76 17.78
CA PRO A 162 0.06 31.99 17.18
C PRO A 162 -0.86 32.84 18.07
N PHE A 163 -1.24 32.34 19.25
CA PHE A 163 -2.04 33.04 20.25
C PHE A 163 -1.54 32.72 21.65
N GLU A 164 -2.05 33.46 22.63
CA GLU A 164 -1.82 33.23 24.05
C GLU A 164 -3.10 33.29 24.86
N SER A 165 -3.11 32.58 25.98
CA SER A 165 -4.25 32.50 26.88
C SER A 165 -3.82 32.58 28.35
N GLN A 166 -4.59 33.29 29.16
CA GLN A 166 -4.44 33.30 30.62
C GLN A 166 -5.67 32.67 31.26
N ARG A 167 -5.46 31.61 32.03
CA ARG A 167 -6.55 30.90 32.72
C ARG A 167 -7.04 31.68 33.93
N ILE A 168 -8.33 31.55 34.21
CA ILE A 168 -8.97 31.96 35.46
C ILE A 168 -9.50 30.71 36.15
N ASP A 169 -9.56 30.73 37.48
CA ASP A 169 -10.12 29.65 38.28
C ASP A 169 -11.51 29.22 37.79
N ILE A 170 -11.74 27.90 37.81
CA ILE A 170 -13.02 27.31 37.42
C ILE A 170 -14.06 27.73 38.45
N LEU A 171 -15.11 28.42 38.01
CA LEU A 171 -16.23 28.76 38.88
C LEU A 171 -16.91 27.46 39.34
N ASN A 172 -17.21 27.36 40.64
CA ASN A 172 -17.82 26.20 41.28
C ASN A 172 -16.99 24.90 41.15
N ASN A 173 -15.65 25.01 41.06
CA ASN A 173 -14.78 23.85 40.83
C ASN A 173 -15.00 22.69 41.81
N ASP A 174 -15.28 23.02 43.07
CA ASP A 174 -15.50 22.07 44.17
C ASP A 174 -16.94 21.56 44.28
N GLY A 175 -17.87 22.10 43.48
CA GLY A 175 -19.23 21.58 43.39
C GLY A 175 -19.27 20.18 42.76
N GLU A 176 -20.26 19.38 43.15
CA GLU A 176 -20.46 18.02 42.63
C GLU A 176 -21.04 18.04 41.20
N ARG A 177 -21.83 19.05 40.86
CA ARG A 177 -22.56 19.16 39.58
C ARG A 177 -21.67 19.76 38.50
N ALA A 178 -21.31 18.96 37.49
CA ALA A 178 -20.42 19.38 36.40
C ALA A 178 -21.05 20.50 35.53
N GLU A 179 -22.36 20.46 35.33
CA GLU A 179 -23.14 21.42 34.54
C GLU A 179 -23.24 22.82 35.17
N GLU A 180 -22.92 22.95 36.46
CA GLU A 180 -22.89 24.22 37.20
C GLU A 180 -21.51 24.89 37.18
N LYS A 181 -20.49 24.21 36.64
CA LYS A 181 -19.11 24.70 36.57
C LYS A 181 -18.90 25.56 35.33
N ARG A 182 -18.07 26.59 35.44
CA ARG A 182 -17.70 27.45 34.30
C ARG A 182 -16.20 27.56 34.19
N THR A 183 -15.66 27.22 33.03
CA THR A 183 -14.23 27.41 32.73
C THR A 183 -14.04 28.76 32.06
N ARG A 184 -13.06 29.54 32.52
CA ARG A 184 -12.87 30.94 32.13
C ARG A 184 -11.41 31.20 31.75
N GLN A 185 -11.20 32.02 30.72
CA GLN A 185 -9.85 32.42 30.31
C GLN A 185 -9.87 33.71 29.48
N TRP A 186 -8.80 34.48 29.58
CA TRP A 186 -8.45 35.52 28.63
C TRP A 186 -7.66 34.93 27.46
N ILE A 187 -7.90 35.40 26.24
CA ILE A 187 -7.23 34.91 25.03
C ILE A 187 -6.98 36.06 24.04
N ARG A 188 -5.83 36.04 23.35
CA ARG A 188 -5.52 36.98 22.25
C ARG A 188 -4.50 36.39 21.27
N ALA A 189 -4.52 36.86 20.03
CA ALA A 189 -3.46 36.58 19.04
C ALA A 189 -2.14 37.23 19.48
N ARG A 190 -1.00 36.58 19.18
CA ARG A 190 0.32 37.13 19.49
C ARG A 190 0.73 38.16 18.46
N GLY A 191 1.34 39.25 18.90
CA GLY A 191 1.75 40.34 18.00
C GLY A 191 0.56 41.07 17.39
N ARG A 192 0.84 42.16 16.67
CA ARG A 192 -0.20 42.99 16.06
C ARG A 192 -0.61 42.41 14.71
N ILE A 193 -1.91 42.20 14.51
CA ILE A 193 -2.46 41.84 13.19
C ILE A 193 -2.33 43.05 12.26
N SER A 194 -1.76 42.82 11.08
CA SER A 194 -1.42 43.87 10.11
C SER A 194 -2.64 44.62 9.57
N GLU A 195 -2.44 45.87 9.12
CA GLU A 195 -3.50 46.65 8.47
C GLU A 195 -3.99 45.97 7.18
N ASP A 196 -3.09 45.32 6.43
CA ASP A 196 -3.40 44.53 5.23
C ASP A 196 -4.32 43.34 5.51
N GLY A 197 -4.16 42.69 6.68
CA GLY A 197 -5.03 41.60 7.12
C GLY A 197 -6.46 42.06 7.38
N GLY A 198 -6.62 43.35 7.73
CA GLY A 198 -7.89 44.00 7.94
C GLY A 198 -8.77 43.31 8.98
N PHE A 199 -10.05 43.63 8.93
CA PHE A 199 -11.03 43.07 9.85
C PHE A 199 -11.29 41.56 9.64
N GLN A 200 -11.11 41.06 8.41
CA GLN A 200 -11.24 39.64 8.04
C GLN A 200 -10.23 38.74 8.77
N ALA A 201 -9.00 39.22 8.97
CA ALA A 201 -7.99 38.50 9.73
C ALA A 201 -8.38 38.35 11.21
N HIS A 202 -8.97 39.39 11.82
CA HIS A 202 -9.46 39.32 13.20
C HIS A 202 -10.60 38.30 13.36
N LEU A 203 -11.55 38.24 12.42
CA LEU A 203 -12.60 37.21 12.43
C LEU A 203 -12.03 35.79 12.32
N SER A 204 -11.08 35.59 11.40
CA SER A 204 -10.47 34.28 11.19
C SER A 204 -9.59 33.87 12.37
N ALA A 205 -8.91 34.84 13.01
CA ALA A 205 -8.16 34.61 14.25
C ALA A 205 -9.09 34.24 15.40
N LEU A 206 -10.25 34.89 15.55
CA LEU A 206 -11.27 34.48 16.53
C LEU A 206 -11.76 33.06 16.25
N ALA A 207 -12.07 32.72 15.00
CA ALA A 207 -12.50 31.38 14.60
C ALA A 207 -11.41 30.30 14.81
N TYR A 208 -10.13 30.68 14.73
CA TYR A 208 -9.02 29.80 15.07
C TYR A 208 -8.98 29.53 16.58
N MET A 209 -9.11 30.60 17.38
CA MET A 209 -8.99 30.55 18.83
C MET A 209 -10.23 29.95 19.53
N SER A 210 -11.40 29.99 18.89
CA SER A 210 -12.66 29.45 19.45
C SER A 210 -12.61 27.93 19.67
N ASP A 211 -11.82 27.20 18.88
CA ASP A 211 -11.61 25.74 19.04
C ASP A 211 -10.53 25.41 20.09
N SER A 212 -9.93 26.42 20.74
CA SER A 212 -8.87 26.22 21.72
C SER A 212 -9.44 25.72 23.06
N TYR A 213 -9.13 24.47 23.41
CA TYR A 213 -9.56 23.82 24.66
C TYR A 213 -11.08 23.75 24.86
N PHE A 214 -11.87 23.91 23.80
CA PHE A 214 -13.31 24.06 23.91
C PHE A 214 -14.03 22.76 24.30
N ILE A 215 -13.94 21.70 23.50
CA ILE A 215 -14.44 20.36 23.93
C ILE A 215 -13.73 19.85 25.20
N GLY A 216 -12.51 20.35 25.45
CA GLY A 216 -11.76 20.08 26.67
C GLY A 216 -12.43 20.58 27.95
N THR A 217 -13.44 21.45 27.87
CA THR A 217 -14.26 21.86 29.01
C THR A 217 -14.91 20.66 29.69
N VAL A 218 -15.40 19.65 28.95
CA VAL A 218 -15.99 18.43 29.52
C VAL A 218 -14.99 17.73 30.43
N ALA A 219 -13.76 17.52 29.96
CA ALA A 219 -12.71 16.90 30.77
C ALA A 219 -12.43 17.69 32.06
N ARG A 220 -12.42 19.03 32.00
CA ARG A 220 -12.13 19.88 33.16
C ARG A 220 -13.23 19.88 34.21
N VAL A 221 -14.50 20.02 33.79
CA VAL A 221 -15.62 20.07 34.75
C VAL A 221 -15.81 18.73 35.47
N HIS A 222 -15.39 17.63 34.83
CA HIS A 222 -15.36 16.28 35.39
C HIS A 222 -14.03 15.89 36.06
N LYS A 223 -13.01 16.77 36.09
CA LYS A 223 -11.68 16.51 36.66
C LYS A 223 -11.02 15.23 36.08
N LEU A 224 -11.12 15.02 34.76
CA LEU A 224 -10.57 13.83 34.05
C LEU A 224 -9.11 14.02 33.64
N TRP A 225 -8.33 12.93 33.64
CA TRP A 225 -6.94 12.95 33.19
C TRP A 225 -6.83 12.95 31.66
N ARG A 226 -6.14 13.93 31.07
CA ARG A 226 -6.15 14.14 29.61
C ARG A 226 -4.96 13.51 28.86
N TYR A 227 -3.85 13.23 29.53
CA TYR A 227 -2.60 12.80 28.88
C TYR A 227 -2.18 11.40 29.30
N SER A 228 -2.35 10.40 28.43
CA SER A 228 -1.71 9.10 28.63
C SER A 228 -0.19 9.27 28.59
N GLY A 229 0.53 8.75 29.58
CA GLY A 229 1.91 8.32 29.33
C GLY A 229 1.88 7.38 28.13
N GLY A 230 2.45 7.82 26.99
CA GLY A 230 2.26 7.16 25.71
C GLY A 230 2.61 5.67 25.76
N LYS A 231 1.90 4.86 24.95
CA LYS A 231 2.31 3.49 24.66
C LYS A 231 3.78 3.52 24.19
N GLY A 232 4.69 3.01 25.03
CA GLY A 232 6.12 2.93 24.74
C GLY A 232 7.05 3.75 25.64
N GLY A 233 6.61 4.31 26.77
CA GLY A 233 7.53 4.82 27.80
C GLY A 233 8.38 6.04 27.40
N LYS A 234 8.05 6.74 26.30
CA LYS A 234 8.63 8.06 26.01
C LYS A 234 7.95 9.12 26.89
N LYS A 235 8.74 9.81 27.71
CA LYS A 235 8.29 10.95 28.52
C LYS A 235 7.63 12.00 27.61
N TRP A 236 6.43 12.44 27.98
CA TRP A 236 5.66 13.46 27.25
C TRP A 236 6.29 14.86 27.36
N ILE A 237 7.14 15.08 28.37
CA ILE A 237 7.87 16.32 28.61
C ILE A 237 9.35 15.96 28.77
N ASP A 238 10.23 16.71 28.09
CA ASP A 238 11.68 16.61 28.22
C ASP A 238 12.12 16.86 29.67
N ASP A 239 13.08 16.10 30.18
CA ASP A 239 13.63 16.24 31.54
C ASP A 239 14.20 17.65 31.79
N ALA A 240 14.72 18.32 30.76
CA ALA A 240 15.18 19.70 30.84
C ALA A 240 14.02 20.70 31.05
N VAL A 241 12.85 20.41 30.49
CA VAL A 241 11.63 21.23 30.64
C VAL A 241 10.97 20.99 31.99
N ILE A 242 10.91 19.74 32.46
CA ILE A 242 10.40 19.41 33.80
C ILE A 242 11.22 20.12 34.87
N LYS A 243 12.55 20.17 34.73
CA LYS A 243 13.41 20.89 35.68
C LYS A 243 13.08 22.38 35.77
N ARG A 244 12.87 23.05 34.62
CA ARG A 244 12.44 24.46 34.59
C ARG A 244 11.06 24.65 35.22
N LEU A 245 10.10 23.78 34.92
CA LEU A 245 8.74 23.86 35.47
C LEU A 245 8.70 23.65 36.98
N ARG A 246 9.59 22.83 37.55
CA ARG A 246 9.73 22.65 39.01
C ARG A 246 10.23 23.89 39.73
N GLU A 247 11.07 24.68 39.07
CA GLU A 247 11.67 25.90 39.60
C GLU A 247 10.74 27.13 39.46
N MET A 248 9.61 26.98 38.74
CA MET A 248 8.61 28.05 38.56
C MET A 248 7.65 28.19 39.74
N ASP A 249 7.24 29.43 39.99
CA ASP A 249 6.25 29.76 41.01
C ASP A 249 4.89 29.06 40.76
N GLY A 250 4.21 28.67 41.84
CA GLY A 250 2.95 27.92 41.78
C GLY A 250 1.81 28.67 41.09
N ASP A 251 1.72 29.99 41.29
CA ASP A 251 0.67 30.80 40.67
C ASP A 251 0.96 31.08 39.20
N VAL A 252 2.24 31.08 38.82
CA VAL A 252 2.63 31.11 37.40
C VAL A 252 2.23 29.81 36.71
N LEU A 253 2.52 28.65 37.31
CA LEU A 253 2.14 27.35 36.75
C LEU A 253 0.63 27.22 36.55
N ARG A 254 -0.20 27.67 37.50
CA ARG A 254 -1.68 27.65 37.40
C ARG A 254 -2.23 28.43 36.22
N ARG A 255 -1.53 29.49 35.81
CA ARG A 255 -1.93 30.34 34.68
C ARG A 255 -1.54 29.74 33.33
N MET A 256 -0.68 28.72 33.31
CA MET A 256 -0.18 28.10 32.07
C MET A 256 -1.19 27.16 31.42
N GLN A 257 -1.20 27.17 30.10
CA GLN A 257 -2.03 26.28 29.30
C GLN A 257 -1.54 24.82 29.42
N GLY A 258 -2.42 23.94 29.89
CA GLY A 258 -2.12 22.51 30.08
C GLY A 258 -1.67 22.12 31.50
N MET A 259 -1.51 23.10 32.40
CA MET A 259 -1.08 22.89 33.79
C MET A 259 -2.30 22.93 34.72
N ASP A 260 -3.02 21.81 34.80
CA ASP A 260 -4.07 21.62 35.81
C ASP A 260 -3.41 21.30 37.17
N GLU A 261 -4.07 21.52 38.31
CA GLU A 261 -3.46 21.40 39.67
C GLU A 261 -2.72 20.07 39.90
N ASP A 262 -3.24 18.98 39.35
CA ASP A 262 -2.67 17.64 39.43
C ASP A 262 -1.46 17.44 38.51
N VAL A 263 -1.39 18.13 37.37
CA VAL A 263 -0.18 18.19 36.54
C VAL A 263 0.91 19.00 37.25
N ILE A 264 0.53 20.09 37.91
CA ILE A 264 1.44 20.92 38.72
C ILE A 264 1.97 20.10 39.91
N GLU A 265 1.10 19.37 40.59
CA GLU A 265 1.46 18.45 41.67
C GLU A 265 2.42 17.37 41.17
N ALA A 266 2.08 16.65 40.09
CA ALA A 266 2.94 15.63 39.49
C ALA A 266 4.32 16.17 39.07
N ILE A 267 4.37 17.39 38.54
CA ILE A 267 5.64 18.06 38.20
C ILE A 267 6.42 18.37 39.48
N LYS A 268 5.79 18.91 40.52
CA LYS A 268 6.45 19.35 41.76
C LYS A 268 6.88 18.19 42.67
N THR A 269 6.04 17.17 42.84
CA THR A 269 6.26 16.05 43.78
C THR A 269 6.94 14.86 43.11
N GLY A 270 6.79 14.70 41.78
CA GLY A 270 7.28 13.53 41.05
C GLY A 270 6.44 12.26 41.26
N GLU A 271 5.34 12.35 42.02
CA GLU A 271 4.39 11.26 42.23
C GLU A 271 3.13 11.51 41.40
N VAL A 272 2.69 10.51 40.64
CA VAL A 272 1.40 10.53 39.94
C VAL A 272 0.47 9.60 40.71
N GLU A 273 -0.39 10.14 41.57
CA GLU A 273 -1.49 9.34 42.14
C GLU A 273 -2.51 9.02 41.03
N ASN A 274 -2.41 7.81 40.46
CA ASN A 274 -3.33 7.27 39.45
C ASN A 274 -4.71 6.91 40.03
N LYS A 275 -5.45 7.88 40.56
CA LYS A 275 -6.83 7.65 41.08
C LYS A 275 -7.95 8.18 40.18
N ARG A 276 -7.65 8.97 39.14
CA ARG A 276 -8.67 9.62 38.27
C ARG A 276 -8.87 8.86 36.95
N PRO A 277 -10.11 8.80 36.42
CA PRO A 277 -10.36 8.24 35.10
C PRO A 277 -9.66 9.04 34.00
N GLU A 278 -9.08 8.32 33.04
CA GLU A 278 -8.31 8.87 31.93
C GLU A 278 -9.16 9.00 30.67
N VAL A 279 -8.99 10.08 29.90
CA VAL A 279 -9.60 10.27 28.58
C VAL A 279 -8.83 9.45 27.56
N GLY A 280 -9.46 8.42 27.00
CA GLY A 280 -8.88 7.57 25.95
C GLY A 280 -9.08 8.15 24.54
N MET A 281 -10.17 8.90 24.33
CA MET A 281 -10.44 9.56 23.05
C MET A 281 -11.19 10.86 23.27
N MET A 282 -10.70 11.94 22.65
CA MET A 282 -11.41 13.23 22.61
C MET A 282 -11.23 13.89 21.26
N VAL A 283 -12.34 14.11 20.55
CA VAL A 283 -12.36 14.74 19.22
C VAL A 283 -13.65 15.55 19.04
N SER A 284 -13.56 16.69 18.36
CA SER A 284 -14.73 17.49 17.99
C SER A 284 -15.51 16.81 16.86
N LEU A 285 -16.85 16.84 16.92
CA LEU A 285 -17.75 16.36 15.87
C LEU A 285 -18.28 17.53 15.04
N ASP A 286 -18.67 18.60 15.70
CA ASP A 286 -19.09 19.86 15.06
C ASP A 286 -18.48 21.09 15.76
N HIS A 287 -18.62 22.25 15.14
CA HIS A 287 -18.32 23.53 15.76
C HIS A 287 -19.14 24.63 15.09
N THR A 288 -19.96 25.33 15.86
CA THR A 288 -20.78 26.44 15.37
C THR A 288 -20.32 27.75 16.02
N ILE A 289 -20.19 28.81 15.22
CA ILE A 289 -19.88 30.16 15.71
C ILE A 289 -20.96 31.12 15.21
N TYR A 290 -21.53 31.89 16.12
CA TYR A 290 -22.37 33.05 15.82
C TYR A 290 -21.58 34.31 16.15
N PHE A 291 -21.37 35.17 15.16
CA PHE A 291 -20.68 36.45 15.31
C PHE A 291 -21.72 37.55 15.48
N HIS A 292 -21.68 38.26 16.59
CA HIS A 292 -22.70 39.27 16.93
C HIS A 292 -22.28 40.66 16.47
N GLU A 293 -21.04 41.01 16.75
CA GLU A 293 -20.52 42.36 16.62
C GLU A 293 -19.18 42.32 15.88
N PRO A 294 -19.17 41.85 14.62
CA PRO A 294 -17.96 41.47 13.93
C PRO A 294 -16.96 42.63 13.99
N ARG A 295 -17.30 43.84 13.54
CA ARG A 295 -16.34 44.96 13.43
C ARG A 295 -15.91 45.61 14.76
N ALA A 296 -16.42 45.16 15.90
CA ALA A 296 -16.27 45.83 17.19
C ALA A 296 -15.12 45.31 18.07
N PHE A 297 -14.25 44.44 17.53
CA PHE A 297 -13.15 43.87 18.30
C PHE A 297 -11.90 43.71 17.45
N ARG A 298 -10.76 43.60 18.14
CA ARG A 298 -9.51 43.13 17.55
C ARG A 298 -9.08 41.84 18.24
N ALA A 299 -8.81 40.81 17.45
CA ALA A 299 -8.37 39.51 17.96
C ALA A 299 -6.97 39.52 18.60
N ASP A 300 -6.16 40.57 18.38
CA ASP A 300 -4.86 40.78 19.03
C ASP A 300 -4.97 41.56 20.36
N GLU A 301 -6.18 41.95 20.76
CA GLU A 301 -6.50 42.45 22.10
C GLU A 301 -7.06 41.32 22.98
N TRP A 302 -6.99 41.50 24.30
CA TRP A 302 -7.50 40.52 25.25
C TRP A 302 -9.01 40.36 25.14
N MET A 303 -9.45 39.14 24.82
CA MET A 303 -10.86 38.74 24.81
C MET A 303 -11.12 37.77 25.96
N PHE A 304 -12.24 37.95 26.64
CA PHE A 304 -12.67 37.06 27.70
C PHE A 304 -13.54 35.94 27.13
N THR A 305 -13.27 34.70 27.53
CA THR A 305 -14.10 33.55 27.16
C THR A 305 -14.61 32.84 28.41
N GLU A 306 -15.89 32.52 28.40
CA GLU A 306 -16.53 31.67 29.38
C GLU A 306 -17.16 30.46 28.67
N MET A 307 -16.89 29.26 29.19
CA MET A 307 -17.39 28.01 28.64
C MET A 307 -18.14 27.18 29.68
N GLU A 308 -19.22 26.54 29.25
CA GLU A 308 -20.09 25.68 30.06
C GLU A 308 -20.44 24.39 29.31
N SER A 309 -20.55 23.28 30.04
CA SER A 309 -20.93 21.98 29.47
C SER A 309 -22.27 21.54 30.07
N PRO A 310 -23.42 21.84 29.43
CA PRO A 310 -24.71 21.48 29.98
C PRO A 310 -25.02 19.97 29.91
N TRP A 311 -24.31 19.22 29.07
CA TRP A 311 -24.57 17.79 28.91
C TRP A 311 -23.32 17.01 28.49
N ALA A 312 -23.13 15.83 29.08
CA ALA A 312 -22.20 14.81 28.63
C ALA A 312 -22.81 13.41 28.90
N GLY A 313 -22.74 12.53 27.92
CA GLY A 313 -23.35 11.20 27.97
C GLY A 313 -23.06 10.40 26.71
N ASP A 314 -23.19 9.07 26.78
CA ASP A 314 -22.97 8.16 25.63
C ASP A 314 -21.61 8.37 24.91
N GLY A 315 -20.58 8.71 25.69
CA GLY A 315 -19.25 9.02 25.16
C GLY A 315 -19.15 10.31 24.33
N ARG A 316 -20.12 11.22 24.50
CA ARG A 316 -20.19 12.56 23.88
C ARG A 316 -20.31 13.65 24.94
N GLY A 317 -20.04 14.89 24.55
CA GLY A 317 -20.30 16.07 25.36
C GLY A 317 -20.57 17.30 24.51
N LEU A 318 -21.40 18.20 25.05
CA LEU A 318 -21.81 19.44 24.41
C LEU A 318 -21.30 20.62 25.23
N VAL A 319 -20.66 21.59 24.57
CA VAL A 319 -20.08 22.77 25.22
C VAL A 319 -20.56 24.05 24.54
N PHE A 320 -20.89 25.06 25.35
CA PHE A 320 -21.22 26.41 24.93
C PHE A 320 -20.12 27.37 25.35
N GLN A 321 -19.80 28.35 24.50
CA GLN A 321 -18.85 29.41 24.79
C GLN A 321 -19.47 30.78 24.51
N ARG A 322 -19.18 31.76 25.35
CA ARG A 322 -19.42 33.18 25.08
C ARG A 322 -18.09 33.92 25.09
N VAL A 323 -17.88 34.77 24.09
CA VAL A 323 -16.65 35.55 23.91
C VAL A 323 -16.98 37.04 24.00
N TYR A 324 -16.25 37.75 24.85
CA TYR A 324 -16.43 39.17 25.14
C TYR A 324 -15.14 39.96 24.86
N THR A 325 -15.27 41.24 24.51
CA THR A 325 -14.14 42.18 24.57
C THR A 325 -13.78 42.49 26.03
N ARG A 326 -12.63 43.15 26.26
CA ARG A 326 -12.22 43.61 27.60
C ARG A 326 -13.24 44.55 28.24
N GLU A 327 -13.94 45.35 27.43
CA GLU A 327 -15.00 46.28 27.85
C GLU A 327 -16.34 45.59 28.11
N GLY A 328 -16.43 44.27 27.89
CA GLY A 328 -17.60 43.46 28.17
C GLY A 328 -18.63 43.37 27.04
N LYS A 329 -18.27 43.74 25.80
CA LYS A 329 -19.14 43.58 24.63
C LYS A 329 -19.15 42.13 24.17
N LEU A 330 -20.32 41.49 24.03
CA LEU A 330 -20.44 40.13 23.51
C LEU A 330 -20.18 40.10 21.99
N ILE A 331 -19.15 39.39 21.55
CA ILE A 331 -18.71 39.38 20.15
C ILE A 331 -18.95 38.06 19.43
N ALA A 332 -18.94 36.94 20.17
CA ALA A 332 -19.29 35.63 19.61
C ALA A 332 -19.92 34.69 20.64
N THR A 333 -20.77 33.79 20.13
CA THR A 333 -21.25 32.62 20.86
C THR A 333 -20.89 31.38 20.06
N CYS A 334 -20.27 30.39 20.70
CA CYS A 334 -19.87 29.14 20.06
C CYS A 334 -20.59 27.95 20.70
N VAL A 335 -20.81 26.90 19.91
CA VAL A 335 -21.34 25.61 20.36
C VAL A 335 -20.50 24.50 19.73
N GLN A 336 -20.15 23.47 20.49
CA GLN A 336 -19.38 22.33 20.00
C GLN A 336 -19.85 21.04 20.67
N GLU A 337 -20.23 20.05 19.87
CA GLU A 337 -20.29 18.65 20.30
C GLU A 337 -18.97 17.95 19.97
N GLY A 338 -18.57 17.03 20.84
CA GLY A 338 -17.45 16.15 20.59
C GLY A 338 -17.58 14.81 21.28
N LEU A 339 -16.81 13.84 20.80
CA LEU A 339 -16.60 12.58 21.51
C LEU A 339 -15.70 12.85 22.72
N VAL A 340 -16.09 12.34 23.88
CA VAL A 340 -15.28 12.32 25.11
C VAL A 340 -15.45 10.95 25.72
N ARG A 341 -14.48 10.06 25.50
CA ARG A 341 -14.52 8.66 25.97
C ARG A 341 -13.37 8.40 26.91
N LEU A 342 -13.70 7.77 28.04
CA LEU A 342 -12.69 7.30 28.98
C LEU A 342 -11.92 6.12 28.38
N ARG A 343 -10.62 6.06 28.70
CA ARG A 343 -9.78 4.90 28.46
C ARG A 343 -10.40 3.74 29.23
N GLN A 344 -10.76 2.71 28.49
CA GLN A 344 -11.19 1.46 29.08
C GLN A 344 -9.93 0.69 29.49
N ASP A 345 -9.94 0.05 30.66
CA ASP A 345 -8.99 -1.01 30.93
C ASP A 345 -9.13 -2.03 29.80
N ASP A 346 -8.02 -2.45 29.21
CA ASP A 346 -8.01 -3.42 28.11
C ASP A 346 -8.72 -4.69 28.59
N GLN A 347 -10.03 -4.80 28.37
CA GLN A 347 -10.70 -6.08 28.32
C GLN A 347 -10.18 -6.75 27.05
N ALA A 348 -9.02 -7.40 27.19
CA ALA A 348 -8.58 -8.36 26.21
C ALA A 348 -9.78 -9.27 25.92
N LYS A 349 -10.25 -9.28 24.67
CA LYS A 349 -11.26 -10.24 24.21
C LYS A 349 -10.78 -11.70 24.35
N LEU A 350 -9.50 -11.90 24.65
CA LEU A 350 -8.92 -13.20 25.00
C LEU A 350 -9.37 -13.59 26.41
N LEU A 351 -9.89 -14.81 26.53
CA LEU A 351 -10.25 -15.42 27.82
C LEU A 351 -9.03 -15.39 28.74
N LYS A 352 -9.21 -14.92 29.98
CA LYS A 352 -8.16 -14.96 31.02
C LYS A 352 -7.66 -16.38 31.26
N ASP A 353 -8.57 -17.34 31.24
CA ASP A 353 -8.26 -18.76 31.23
C ASP A 353 -9.03 -19.44 30.09
N PRO A 354 -8.38 -19.69 28.93
CA PRO A 354 -9.01 -20.37 27.81
C PRO A 354 -9.28 -21.86 28.08
N SER A 355 -8.65 -22.48 29.08
CA SER A 355 -8.78 -23.92 29.35
C SER A 355 -10.20 -24.31 29.79
N ILE A 356 -10.95 -23.35 30.35
CA ILE A 356 -12.36 -23.52 30.72
C ILE A 356 -13.24 -23.76 29.49
N LYS A 357 -12.92 -23.13 28.35
CA LYS A 357 -13.72 -23.20 27.12
C LYS A 357 -13.14 -24.17 26.09
N TYR A 358 -11.82 -24.16 25.90
CA TYR A 358 -11.15 -24.94 24.86
C TYR A 358 -10.41 -26.12 25.50
N ARG A 359 -10.90 -27.33 25.24
CA ARG A 359 -10.25 -28.57 25.69
C ARG A 359 -9.01 -28.86 24.85
N LYS A 360 -7.94 -29.34 25.49
CA LYS A 360 -6.74 -29.81 24.79
C LYS A 360 -7.08 -31.06 23.96
N PHE A 361 -6.68 -31.08 22.69
CA PHE A 361 -6.77 -32.27 21.85
C PHE A 361 -5.92 -33.41 22.45
N LYS A 362 -6.45 -34.62 22.51
CA LYS A 362 -5.74 -35.80 23.04
C LYS A 362 -5.13 -36.59 21.86
N PRO A 363 -3.81 -36.57 21.67
CA PRO A 363 -3.17 -37.34 20.60
C PRO A 363 -3.35 -38.86 20.81
N LEU A 364 -3.24 -39.64 19.73
CA LEU A 364 -3.08 -41.10 19.85
C LEU A 364 -1.77 -41.44 20.54
N ASP A 365 -1.79 -42.50 21.33
CA ASP A 365 -0.59 -43.10 21.90
C ASP A 365 0.00 -44.09 20.89
N LEU A 366 0.89 -43.59 20.03
CA LEU A 366 1.61 -44.38 19.01
C LEU A 366 3.13 -44.23 19.23
N PRO A 367 3.69 -44.87 20.29
CA PRO A 367 5.09 -44.69 20.68
C PRO A 367 6.09 -45.22 19.63
N ASP A 368 5.66 -46.16 18.80
CA ASP A 368 6.42 -46.82 17.74
C ASP A 368 6.09 -46.27 16.33
N ARG A 369 5.63 -45.02 16.22
CA ARG A 369 5.41 -44.33 14.93
C ARG A 369 6.64 -44.41 14.01
N GLN A 370 6.43 -44.64 12.72
CA GLN A 370 7.52 -44.82 11.74
C GLN A 370 7.63 -43.67 10.74
N TRP A 371 6.58 -42.86 10.57
CA TRP A 371 6.61 -41.74 9.62
C TRP A 371 7.78 -40.76 9.79
N PRO A 372 8.31 -40.45 11.01
CA PRO A 372 9.45 -39.53 11.14
C PRO A 372 10.75 -40.05 10.52
N GLY A 373 10.85 -41.36 10.28
CA GLY A 373 12.02 -42.00 9.66
C GLY A 373 11.90 -42.19 8.14
N LYS A 374 10.83 -41.69 7.52
CA LYS A 374 10.55 -41.84 6.09
C LYS A 374 10.75 -40.52 5.34
N THR A 375 10.95 -40.63 4.02
CA THR A 375 11.07 -39.49 3.10
C THR A 375 10.13 -39.70 1.91
N LEU A 376 9.76 -38.61 1.23
CA LEU A 376 8.94 -38.68 0.02
C LEU A 376 9.84 -38.90 -1.19
N ASP A 377 9.69 -40.02 -1.87
CA ASP A 377 10.48 -40.43 -3.05
C ASP A 377 9.65 -40.55 -4.33
N LYS A 378 8.32 -40.41 -4.22
CA LYS A 378 7.36 -40.46 -5.32
C LYS A 378 6.22 -39.47 -5.07
N PRO A 379 5.55 -38.96 -6.12
CA PRO A 379 4.36 -38.16 -5.96
C PRO A 379 3.17 -39.00 -5.47
N PRO A 380 2.21 -38.40 -4.75
CA PRO A 380 0.91 -39.03 -4.49
C PRO A 380 0.06 -39.06 -5.77
N ARG A 381 -1.04 -39.80 -5.73
CA ARG A 381 -2.15 -39.52 -6.65
C ARG A 381 -2.73 -38.15 -6.31
N TRP A 382 -2.90 -37.30 -7.31
CA TRP A 382 -3.44 -35.95 -7.10
C TRP A 382 -4.92 -35.90 -7.46
N LEU A 383 -5.72 -35.32 -6.58
CA LEU A 383 -7.03 -34.79 -6.93
C LEU A 383 -7.10 -33.28 -6.69
N SER A 384 -7.60 -32.57 -7.70
CA SER A 384 -8.03 -31.18 -7.56
C SER A 384 -9.52 -31.13 -7.21
N THR A 385 -9.86 -30.42 -6.13
CA THR A 385 -11.24 -30.11 -5.74
C THR A 385 -11.59 -28.63 -5.95
N ASP A 386 -10.84 -27.94 -6.82
CA ASP A 386 -11.05 -26.51 -7.09
C ASP A 386 -12.47 -26.21 -7.59
N LEU A 387 -13.05 -27.07 -8.43
CA LEU A 387 -14.35 -26.87 -9.06
C LEU A 387 -15.55 -27.18 -8.15
N ARG A 388 -15.32 -27.83 -7.00
CA ARG A 388 -16.34 -28.17 -6.00
C ARG A 388 -16.03 -27.51 -4.67
N ASP A 389 -15.04 -27.99 -3.91
CA ASP A 389 -14.73 -27.47 -2.57
C ASP A 389 -14.16 -26.05 -2.64
N GLY A 390 -13.30 -25.77 -3.63
CA GLY A 390 -12.82 -24.41 -3.88
C GLY A 390 -13.92 -23.46 -4.37
N ASN A 391 -14.82 -23.94 -5.23
CA ASN A 391 -15.88 -23.12 -5.80
C ASN A 391 -16.97 -22.76 -4.77
N GLN A 392 -17.34 -23.67 -3.87
CA GLN A 392 -18.38 -23.41 -2.87
C GLN A 392 -17.96 -22.37 -1.83
N SER A 393 -16.65 -22.19 -1.61
CA SER A 393 -16.12 -21.24 -0.64
C SER A 393 -16.00 -19.81 -1.17
N LEU A 394 -16.34 -19.57 -2.45
CA LEU A 394 -16.28 -18.26 -3.06
C LEU A 394 -17.51 -17.43 -2.69
N VAL A 395 -17.29 -16.14 -2.41
CA VAL A 395 -18.39 -15.17 -2.22
C VAL A 395 -19.26 -15.11 -3.47
N ASP A 396 -18.61 -15.07 -4.64
CA ASP A 396 -19.23 -15.15 -5.95
C ASP A 396 -18.76 -16.43 -6.65
N PRO A 397 -19.56 -17.51 -6.67
CA PRO A 397 -19.19 -18.76 -7.34
C PRO A 397 -18.78 -18.57 -8.81
N MET A 398 -18.03 -19.53 -9.33
CA MET A 398 -17.67 -19.59 -10.75
C MET A 398 -18.92 -19.77 -11.61
N ASP A 399 -19.00 -19.03 -12.71
CA ASP A 399 -19.95 -19.32 -13.77
C ASP A 399 -19.52 -20.55 -14.60
N GLY A 400 -20.41 -21.01 -15.50
CA GLY A 400 -20.15 -22.20 -16.31
C GLY A 400 -18.93 -22.09 -17.24
N GLU A 401 -18.58 -20.90 -17.72
CA GLU A 401 -17.42 -20.69 -18.59
C GLU A 401 -16.12 -20.60 -17.77
N GLN A 402 -16.17 -20.02 -16.58
CA GLN A 402 -15.06 -20.05 -15.62
C GLN A 402 -14.75 -21.49 -15.22
N LYS A 403 -15.77 -22.28 -14.84
CA LYS A 403 -15.58 -23.71 -14.53
C LYS A 403 -15.00 -24.48 -15.72
N TRP A 404 -15.46 -24.20 -16.93
CA TRP A 404 -14.96 -24.82 -18.16
C TRP A 404 -13.46 -24.56 -18.37
N ARG A 405 -13.04 -23.29 -18.30
CA ARG A 405 -11.63 -22.90 -18.45
C ARG A 405 -10.75 -23.50 -17.35
N TYR A 406 -11.24 -23.53 -16.12
CA TYR A 406 -10.51 -24.12 -14.99
C TYR A 406 -10.32 -25.63 -15.17
N PHE A 407 -11.34 -26.36 -15.61
CA PHE A 407 -11.24 -27.78 -15.93
C PHE A 407 -10.19 -28.07 -17.03
N GLN A 408 -10.20 -27.27 -18.10
CA GLN A 408 -9.21 -27.38 -19.18
C GLN A 408 -7.79 -27.08 -18.69
N MET A 409 -7.63 -26.11 -17.79
CA MET A 409 -6.34 -25.86 -17.14
C MET A 409 -5.89 -27.08 -16.32
N LEU A 410 -6.74 -27.63 -15.45
CA LEU A 410 -6.38 -28.78 -14.60
C LEU A 410 -5.96 -30.00 -15.42
N THR A 411 -6.69 -30.31 -16.49
CA THR A 411 -6.32 -31.41 -17.41
C THR A 411 -5.01 -31.13 -18.13
N LYS A 412 -4.75 -29.89 -18.55
CA LYS A 412 -3.47 -29.47 -19.16
C LYS A 412 -2.30 -29.57 -18.17
N LEU A 413 -2.51 -29.22 -16.90
CA LEU A 413 -1.50 -29.36 -15.85
C LEU A 413 -1.14 -30.82 -15.56
N GLY A 414 -2.01 -31.77 -15.92
CA GLY A 414 -1.76 -33.20 -15.78
C GLY A 414 -2.58 -33.89 -14.69
N TYR A 415 -3.54 -33.20 -14.04
CA TYR A 415 -4.42 -33.84 -13.06
C TYR A 415 -5.26 -34.95 -13.71
N LYS A 416 -5.29 -36.12 -13.07
CA LYS A 416 -6.02 -37.31 -13.53
C LYS A 416 -7.30 -37.58 -12.75
N GLU A 417 -7.49 -36.90 -11.63
CA GLU A 417 -8.69 -36.99 -10.82
C GLU A 417 -9.13 -35.55 -10.49
N ILE A 418 -10.36 -35.20 -10.85
CA ILE A 418 -10.87 -33.84 -10.69
C ILE A 418 -12.28 -33.91 -10.11
N GLU A 419 -12.49 -33.32 -8.94
CA GLU A 419 -13.82 -33.18 -8.34
C GLU A 419 -14.52 -31.96 -8.96
N VAL A 420 -15.45 -32.24 -9.87
CA VAL A 420 -16.01 -31.22 -10.78
C VAL A 420 -17.21 -30.48 -10.21
N SER A 421 -17.98 -31.10 -9.31
CA SER A 421 -19.21 -30.50 -8.79
C SER A 421 -19.85 -31.27 -7.63
N PHE A 422 -20.89 -30.66 -7.02
CA PHE A 422 -21.84 -31.31 -6.12
C PHE A 422 -23.24 -31.32 -6.77
N PRO A 423 -23.45 -32.23 -7.75
CA PRO A 423 -24.56 -32.14 -8.71
C PRO A 423 -25.95 -32.36 -8.08
N SER A 424 -26.04 -33.03 -6.93
CA SER A 424 -27.32 -33.17 -6.24
C SER A 424 -27.74 -31.92 -5.45
N ALA A 425 -26.82 -30.99 -5.20
CA ALA A 425 -27.09 -29.77 -4.43
C ALA A 425 -27.47 -28.56 -5.30
N SER A 426 -27.13 -28.57 -6.59
CA SER A 426 -27.36 -27.44 -7.50
C SER A 426 -27.55 -27.90 -8.95
N ASP A 427 -28.53 -27.32 -9.65
CA ASP A 427 -28.77 -27.58 -11.06
C ASP A 427 -27.60 -27.12 -11.94
N THR A 428 -26.95 -26.00 -11.61
CA THR A 428 -25.76 -25.52 -12.33
C THR A 428 -24.63 -26.55 -12.30
N ASP A 429 -24.46 -27.22 -11.15
CA ASP A 429 -23.44 -28.24 -10.96
C ASP A 429 -23.78 -29.54 -11.70
N PHE A 430 -25.06 -29.91 -11.72
CA PHE A 430 -25.56 -31.02 -12.51
C PHE A 430 -25.33 -30.78 -14.02
N GLU A 431 -25.76 -29.64 -14.54
CA GLU A 431 -25.63 -29.26 -15.95
C GLU A 431 -24.16 -29.11 -16.37
N PHE A 432 -23.29 -28.60 -15.48
CA PHE A 432 -21.85 -28.55 -15.75
C PHE A 432 -21.24 -29.95 -15.90
N THR A 433 -21.57 -30.89 -15.01
CA THR A 433 -21.12 -32.28 -15.15
C THR A 433 -21.67 -32.92 -16.43
N ARG A 434 -22.95 -32.71 -16.75
CA ARG A 434 -23.54 -33.18 -18.02
C ARG A 434 -22.80 -32.64 -19.23
N ARG A 435 -22.52 -31.34 -19.26
CA ARG A 435 -21.77 -30.69 -20.34
C ARG A 435 -20.37 -31.30 -20.52
N LEU A 436 -19.65 -31.61 -19.44
CA LEU A 436 -18.35 -32.29 -19.51
C LEU A 436 -18.47 -33.69 -20.10
N VAL A 437 -19.48 -34.47 -19.68
CA VAL A 437 -19.68 -35.84 -20.16
C VAL A 437 -20.13 -35.88 -21.63
N GLU A 438 -21.01 -34.97 -22.03
CA GLU A 438 -21.66 -34.98 -23.34
C GLU A 438 -20.82 -34.31 -24.45
N THR A 439 -19.88 -33.44 -24.08
CA THR A 439 -19.03 -32.75 -25.07
C THR A 439 -17.88 -33.66 -25.51
N PRO A 440 -17.80 -34.08 -26.80
CA PRO A 440 -16.77 -35.00 -27.25
C PRO A 440 -15.36 -34.41 -27.12
N GLY A 441 -14.43 -35.21 -26.58
CA GLY A 441 -13.00 -34.88 -26.53
C GLY A 441 -12.58 -33.86 -25.48
N ILE A 442 -13.50 -33.36 -24.64
CA ILE A 442 -13.14 -32.41 -23.58
C ILE A 442 -12.50 -33.09 -22.37
N VAL A 443 -13.01 -34.27 -21.96
CA VAL A 443 -12.45 -35.06 -20.87
C VAL A 443 -11.48 -36.08 -21.47
N PRO A 444 -10.18 -36.03 -21.13
CA PRO A 444 -9.23 -37.05 -21.57
C PRO A 444 -9.59 -38.44 -21.05
N ASP A 445 -9.26 -39.49 -21.81
CA ASP A 445 -9.64 -40.88 -21.53
C ASP A 445 -9.06 -41.44 -20.22
N ASP A 446 -8.01 -40.81 -19.70
CA ASP A 446 -7.33 -41.18 -18.46
C ASP A 446 -7.74 -40.31 -17.25
N VAL A 447 -8.75 -39.45 -17.39
CA VAL A 447 -9.23 -38.55 -16.33
C VAL A 447 -10.53 -39.08 -15.70
N PHE A 448 -10.54 -39.21 -14.38
CA PHE A 448 -11.74 -39.47 -13.59
C PHE A 448 -12.46 -38.16 -13.25
N LEU A 449 -13.75 -38.12 -13.57
CA LEU A 449 -14.67 -37.09 -13.05
C LEU A 449 -15.19 -37.53 -11.67
N GLN A 450 -14.80 -36.81 -10.63
CA GLN A 450 -15.31 -37.01 -9.27
C GLN A 450 -16.50 -36.07 -8.99
N VAL A 451 -17.53 -36.61 -8.36
CA VAL A 451 -18.69 -35.85 -7.87
C VAL A 451 -19.03 -36.25 -6.44
N LEU A 452 -19.43 -35.26 -5.64
CA LEU A 452 -19.76 -35.42 -4.23
C LEU A 452 -21.25 -35.73 -4.05
N SER A 453 -21.59 -36.61 -3.10
CA SER A 453 -22.95 -36.77 -2.58
C SER A 453 -22.93 -37.12 -1.09
N PRO A 454 -23.89 -36.63 -0.28
CA PRO A 454 -24.07 -37.13 1.07
C PRO A 454 -24.70 -38.51 1.02
N CYS A 455 -24.64 -39.24 2.14
CA CYS A 455 -25.33 -40.52 2.36
C CYS A 455 -26.86 -40.36 2.43
N ARG A 456 -27.51 -40.00 1.31
CA ARG A 456 -28.96 -39.97 1.12
C ARG A 456 -29.33 -40.49 -0.27
N LYS A 457 -30.14 -41.54 -0.35
CA LYS A 457 -30.37 -42.31 -1.61
C LYS A 457 -30.86 -41.44 -2.78
N GLU A 458 -31.74 -40.49 -2.52
CA GLU A 458 -32.27 -39.58 -3.54
C GLU A 458 -31.18 -38.66 -4.13
N LEU A 459 -30.26 -38.20 -3.29
CA LEU A 459 -29.13 -37.36 -3.71
C LEU A 459 -28.05 -38.19 -4.41
N ILE A 460 -27.80 -39.41 -3.93
CA ILE A 460 -26.90 -40.38 -4.56
C ILE A 460 -27.37 -40.69 -5.99
N ARG A 461 -28.68 -40.95 -6.18
CA ARG A 461 -29.24 -41.22 -7.51
C ARG A 461 -29.00 -40.06 -8.46
N ARG A 462 -29.34 -38.83 -8.05
CA ARG A 462 -29.13 -37.63 -8.87
C ARG A 462 -27.65 -37.42 -9.19
N THR A 463 -26.76 -37.72 -8.24
CA THR A 463 -25.32 -37.60 -8.44
C THR A 463 -24.79 -38.60 -9.47
N VAL A 464 -25.19 -39.87 -9.38
CA VAL A 464 -24.87 -40.90 -10.38
C VAL A 464 -25.45 -40.55 -11.75
N ASP A 465 -26.68 -40.03 -11.79
CA ASP A 465 -27.33 -39.61 -13.05
C ASP A 465 -26.54 -38.53 -13.78
N SER A 466 -25.86 -37.62 -13.06
CA SER A 466 -25.01 -36.59 -13.67
C SER A 466 -23.81 -37.17 -14.44
N LEU A 467 -23.32 -38.35 -14.06
CA LEU A 467 -22.16 -39.00 -14.66
C LEU A 467 -22.49 -40.00 -15.77
N LYS A 468 -23.77 -40.25 -16.06
CA LYS A 468 -24.19 -41.21 -17.09
C LYS A 468 -23.52 -40.96 -18.44
N GLY A 469 -22.73 -41.94 -18.92
CA GLY A 469 -21.99 -41.86 -20.17
C GLY A 469 -20.52 -41.42 -20.03
N ALA A 470 -20.05 -41.09 -18.82
CA ALA A 470 -18.63 -40.83 -18.57
C ALA A 470 -17.80 -42.11 -18.81
N LYS A 471 -16.58 -41.99 -19.33
CA LYS A 471 -15.67 -43.14 -19.49
C LYS A 471 -15.14 -43.62 -18.13
N LYS A 472 -14.71 -42.67 -17.30
CA LYS A 472 -14.17 -42.89 -15.95
C LYS A 472 -14.89 -41.97 -14.97
N ALA A 473 -15.53 -42.55 -13.97
CA ALA A 473 -16.38 -41.83 -13.02
C ALA A 473 -16.04 -42.22 -11.58
N LEU A 474 -15.98 -41.24 -10.69
CA LEU A 474 -15.66 -41.44 -9.28
C LEU A 474 -16.79 -40.86 -8.42
N LEU A 475 -17.52 -41.75 -7.75
CA LEU A 475 -18.57 -41.33 -6.82
C LEU A 475 -17.98 -41.18 -5.42
N HIS A 476 -17.99 -39.96 -4.90
CA HIS A 476 -17.55 -39.66 -3.54
C HIS A 476 -18.75 -39.52 -2.61
N LEU A 477 -18.90 -40.46 -1.66
CA LEU A 477 -19.86 -40.37 -0.58
C LEU A 477 -19.21 -39.95 0.74
N TYR A 478 -19.92 -39.15 1.52
CA TYR A 478 -19.45 -38.76 2.85
C TYR A 478 -20.54 -38.87 3.92
N LEU A 479 -20.08 -39.13 5.15
CA LEU A 479 -20.88 -39.10 6.36
C LEU A 479 -20.02 -38.61 7.52
N ALA A 480 -20.51 -37.64 8.29
CA ALA A 480 -19.77 -37.12 9.44
C ALA A 480 -19.70 -38.16 10.56
N THR A 481 -18.49 -38.41 11.07
CA THR A 481 -18.24 -39.44 12.10
C THR A 481 -17.76 -38.88 13.45
N SER A 482 -17.52 -37.56 13.57
CA SER A 482 -17.10 -36.99 14.85
C SER A 482 -18.23 -37.05 15.89
N PRO A 483 -17.90 -37.23 17.18
CA PRO A 483 -18.89 -37.20 18.26
C PRO A 483 -19.73 -35.92 18.26
N CYS A 484 -19.13 -34.79 17.89
CA CYS A 484 -19.80 -33.49 17.79
C CYS A 484 -20.96 -33.54 16.78
N PHE A 485 -20.70 -33.99 15.55
CA PHE A 485 -21.72 -34.05 14.50
C PHE A 485 -22.74 -35.16 14.77
N GLN A 486 -22.30 -36.32 15.22
CA GLN A 486 -23.18 -37.42 15.59
C GLN A 486 -24.19 -37.00 16.67
N GLN A 487 -23.76 -36.26 17.69
CA GLN A 487 -24.64 -35.81 18.79
C GLN A 487 -25.52 -34.64 18.40
N ILE A 488 -24.97 -33.62 17.73
CA ILE A 488 -25.65 -32.34 17.52
C ILE A 488 -26.47 -32.34 16.22
N VAL A 489 -25.89 -32.85 15.13
CA VAL A 489 -26.45 -32.74 13.78
C VAL A 489 -27.32 -33.94 13.44
N PHE A 490 -26.78 -35.15 13.57
CA PHE A 490 -27.46 -36.37 13.13
C PHE A 490 -28.28 -37.04 14.23
N GLN A 491 -27.95 -36.80 15.50
CA GLN A 491 -28.53 -37.49 16.66
C GLN A 491 -28.47 -39.02 16.50
N MET A 492 -27.32 -39.51 16.01
CA MET A 492 -27.06 -40.92 15.73
C MET A 492 -25.90 -41.43 16.58
N ASN A 493 -25.91 -42.72 16.91
CA ASN A 493 -24.76 -43.41 17.48
C ASN A 493 -23.88 -44.06 16.38
N ASN A 494 -22.76 -44.65 16.78
CA ASN A 494 -21.81 -45.32 15.89
C ASN A 494 -22.45 -46.44 15.06
N GLU A 495 -23.28 -47.29 15.68
CA GLU A 495 -23.98 -48.39 14.98
C GLU A 495 -24.94 -47.87 13.90
N GLN A 496 -25.71 -46.83 14.21
CA GLN A 496 -26.63 -46.19 13.26
C GLN A 496 -25.88 -45.52 12.11
N SER A 497 -24.77 -44.81 12.42
CA SER A 497 -23.92 -44.15 11.41
C SER A 497 -23.31 -45.19 10.46
N LYS A 498 -22.78 -46.29 11.01
CA LYS A 498 -22.24 -47.42 10.25
C LYS A 498 -23.30 -48.09 9.37
N ALA A 499 -24.48 -48.36 9.92
CA ALA A 499 -25.60 -48.95 9.18
C ALA A 499 -26.02 -48.07 7.98
N LEU A 500 -26.12 -46.76 8.18
CA LEU A 500 -26.44 -45.80 7.12
C LEU A 500 -25.37 -45.77 6.03
N ALA A 501 -24.08 -45.73 6.40
CA ALA A 501 -22.98 -45.76 5.44
C ALA A 501 -22.98 -47.05 4.60
N VAL A 502 -23.21 -48.20 5.23
CA VAL A 502 -23.34 -49.50 4.55
C VAL A 502 -24.55 -49.51 3.60
N GLU A 503 -25.71 -49.03 4.04
CA GLU A 503 -26.91 -48.96 3.22
C GLU A 503 -26.71 -48.09 1.98
N CYS A 504 -26.12 -46.91 2.16
CA CYS A 504 -25.84 -45.98 1.07
C CYS A 504 -24.79 -46.54 0.11
N THR A 505 -23.75 -47.22 0.62
CA THR A 505 -22.72 -47.85 -0.21
C THR A 505 -23.29 -49.00 -1.05
N LYS A 506 -24.13 -49.86 -0.45
CA LYS A 506 -24.83 -50.93 -1.20
C LYS A 506 -25.73 -50.35 -2.28
N TYR A 507 -26.44 -49.27 -1.97
CA TYR A 507 -27.27 -48.58 -2.93
C TYR A 507 -26.45 -47.99 -4.09
N ALA A 508 -25.37 -47.25 -3.77
CA ALA A 508 -24.44 -46.70 -4.74
C ALA A 508 -23.88 -47.78 -5.67
N ARG A 509 -23.42 -48.90 -5.12
CA ARG A 509 -22.96 -50.07 -5.88
C ARG A 509 -24.03 -50.59 -6.85
N SER A 510 -25.25 -50.77 -6.36
CA SER A 510 -26.36 -51.31 -7.16
C SER A 510 -26.77 -50.45 -8.35
N ILE A 511 -26.44 -49.15 -8.34
CA ILE A 511 -26.77 -48.20 -9.41
C ILE A 511 -25.54 -47.74 -10.20
N THR A 512 -24.35 -48.30 -9.91
CA THR A 512 -23.08 -47.99 -10.58
C THR A 512 -22.48 -49.28 -11.16
N LYS A 513 -21.46 -49.87 -10.52
CA LYS A 513 -20.69 -50.99 -11.06
C LYS A 513 -21.48 -52.30 -11.22
N ASP A 514 -22.57 -52.47 -10.46
CA ASP A 514 -23.45 -53.64 -10.58
C ASP A 514 -24.61 -53.41 -11.58
N ASP A 515 -24.86 -52.17 -12.02
CA ASP A 515 -25.93 -51.84 -12.96
C ASP A 515 -25.48 -52.13 -14.40
N PRO A 516 -26.10 -53.09 -15.12
CA PRO A 516 -25.70 -53.44 -16.49
C PRO A 516 -25.80 -52.28 -17.48
N SER A 517 -26.64 -51.27 -17.21
CA SER A 517 -26.76 -50.06 -18.03
C SER A 517 -25.57 -49.10 -17.90
N GLN A 518 -24.72 -49.30 -16.88
CA GLN A 518 -23.56 -48.47 -16.56
C GLN A 518 -22.22 -49.18 -16.85
N LYS A 519 -22.25 -50.36 -17.49
CA LYS A 519 -21.07 -51.22 -17.71
C LYS A 519 -19.94 -50.59 -18.54
N ASP A 520 -20.27 -49.59 -19.35
CA ASP A 520 -19.32 -48.91 -20.24
C ASP A 520 -18.53 -47.81 -19.50
N THR A 521 -18.92 -47.51 -18.25
CA THR A 521 -18.25 -46.57 -17.35
C THR A 521 -17.39 -47.34 -16.36
N GLU A 522 -16.11 -46.96 -16.24
CA GLU A 522 -15.24 -47.43 -15.17
C GLU A 522 -15.54 -46.66 -13.88
N TRP A 523 -16.22 -47.32 -12.94
CA TRP A 523 -16.62 -46.73 -11.66
C TRP A 523 -15.57 -46.94 -10.57
N ALA A 524 -15.06 -45.83 -10.05
CA ALA A 524 -14.34 -45.76 -8.79
C ALA A 524 -15.26 -45.22 -7.69
N PHE A 525 -14.92 -45.51 -6.44
CA PHE A 525 -15.71 -45.10 -5.28
C PHE A 525 -14.81 -44.57 -4.18
N GLU A 526 -15.19 -43.42 -3.64
CA GLU A 526 -14.57 -42.80 -2.49
C GLU A 526 -15.57 -42.69 -1.35
N PHE A 527 -15.12 -43.01 -0.14
CA PHE A 527 -15.87 -42.77 1.08
C PHE A 527 -15.05 -41.93 2.06
N SER A 528 -15.68 -40.86 2.54
CA SER A 528 -15.13 -39.99 3.59
C SER A 528 -15.89 -40.15 4.90
N PRO A 529 -15.24 -40.68 5.97
CA PRO A 529 -15.60 -40.34 7.35
C PRO A 529 -15.33 -38.85 7.58
N GLU A 530 -16.29 -38.00 7.23
CA GLU A 530 -16.17 -36.54 7.35
C GLU A 530 -15.98 -36.16 8.83
N THR A 531 -15.23 -35.09 9.10
CA THR A 531 -14.71 -34.73 10.44
C THR A 531 -13.79 -35.79 11.05
N PHE A 532 -13.02 -36.51 10.23
CA PHE A 532 -12.06 -37.54 10.65
C PHE A 532 -11.08 -37.06 11.73
N SER A 533 -10.53 -35.84 11.59
CA SER A 533 -9.54 -35.30 12.54
C SER A 533 -10.06 -35.19 13.99
N ASP A 534 -11.38 -35.16 14.21
CA ASP A 534 -12.05 -35.15 15.52
C ASP A 534 -12.83 -36.46 15.81
N SER A 535 -12.74 -37.46 14.94
CA SER A 535 -13.43 -38.74 15.09
C SER A 535 -12.61 -39.74 15.92
N ASP A 536 -13.28 -40.71 16.55
CA ASP A 536 -12.59 -41.83 17.20
C ASP A 536 -11.89 -42.71 16.14
N PRO A 537 -10.54 -42.82 16.16
CA PRO A 537 -9.80 -43.60 15.17
C PRO A 537 -10.23 -45.06 15.07
N HIS A 538 -10.68 -45.67 16.17
CA HIS A 538 -11.13 -47.07 16.16
C HIS A 538 -12.46 -47.21 15.40
N PHE A 539 -13.40 -46.31 15.66
CA PHE A 539 -14.67 -46.28 14.95
C PHE A 539 -14.48 -45.96 13.46
N VAL A 540 -13.53 -45.08 13.11
CA VAL A 540 -13.18 -44.79 11.72
C VAL A 540 -12.72 -46.06 10.98
N VAL A 541 -11.85 -46.87 11.59
CA VAL A 541 -11.45 -48.17 11.01
C VAL A 541 -12.66 -49.08 10.84
N GLU A 542 -13.51 -49.17 11.86
CA GLU A 542 -14.71 -50.01 11.85
C GLU A 542 -15.71 -49.65 10.74
N ILE A 543 -16.05 -48.36 10.59
CA ILE A 543 -16.98 -47.91 9.55
C ILE A 543 -16.37 -48.09 8.15
N CYS A 544 -15.07 -47.84 7.99
CA CYS A 544 -14.39 -48.06 6.71
C CYS A 544 -14.33 -49.54 6.35
N GLU A 545 -14.11 -50.45 7.30
CA GLU A 545 -14.22 -51.90 7.05
C GLU A 545 -15.62 -52.30 6.57
N ALA A 546 -16.67 -51.76 7.22
CA ALA A 546 -18.05 -52.04 6.84
C ALA A 546 -18.39 -51.50 5.44
N VAL A 547 -17.90 -50.30 5.10
CA VAL A 547 -18.04 -49.70 3.76
C VAL A 547 -17.25 -50.50 2.71
N LYS A 548 -16.02 -50.92 3.03
CA LYS A 548 -15.20 -51.78 2.15
C LYS A 548 -15.94 -53.07 1.82
N ALA A 549 -16.52 -53.73 2.83
CA ALA A 549 -17.30 -54.95 2.64
C ALA A 549 -18.59 -54.71 1.83
N ALA A 550 -19.22 -53.53 1.97
CA ALA A 550 -20.41 -53.17 1.19
C ALA A 550 -20.08 -52.90 -0.29
N TRP A 551 -18.94 -52.24 -0.56
CA TRP A 551 -18.51 -51.91 -1.91
C TRP A 551 -17.88 -53.10 -2.64
N GLU A 552 -17.17 -54.00 -1.95
CA GLU A 552 -16.37 -55.10 -2.54
C GLU A 552 -15.32 -54.60 -3.55
N PRO A 553 -14.26 -53.88 -3.12
CA PRO A 553 -13.16 -53.47 -3.99
C PRO A 553 -12.26 -54.65 -4.40
N SER A 554 -11.48 -54.44 -5.46
CA SER A 554 -10.42 -55.34 -5.91
C SER A 554 -9.06 -54.64 -5.86
N GLU A 555 -7.96 -55.38 -6.02
CA GLU A 555 -6.62 -54.78 -6.15
C GLU A 555 -6.50 -53.89 -7.41
N SER A 556 -7.20 -54.26 -8.49
CA SER A 556 -7.22 -53.49 -9.74
C SER A 556 -8.12 -52.26 -9.69
N ASN A 557 -9.09 -52.22 -8.77
CA ASN A 557 -9.99 -51.08 -8.55
C ASN A 557 -10.15 -50.86 -7.04
N PRO A 558 -9.12 -50.31 -6.38
CA PRO A 558 -9.13 -50.12 -4.94
C PRO A 558 -10.17 -49.06 -4.54
N ILE A 559 -10.82 -49.28 -3.39
CA ILE A 559 -11.67 -48.25 -2.79
C ILE A 559 -10.82 -47.10 -2.27
N ILE A 560 -11.29 -45.87 -2.39
CA ILE A 560 -10.62 -44.71 -1.80
C ILE A 560 -11.26 -44.43 -0.44
N PHE A 561 -10.45 -44.40 0.61
CA PHE A 561 -10.86 -43.84 1.90
C PHE A 561 -10.18 -42.50 2.09
N ASN A 562 -10.96 -41.44 1.99
CA ASN A 562 -10.50 -40.08 2.18
C ASN A 562 -10.68 -39.68 3.65
N LEU A 563 -9.59 -39.26 4.29
CA LEU A 563 -9.53 -39.02 5.73
C LEU A 563 -9.35 -37.52 5.98
N PRO A 564 -10.43 -36.71 5.90
CA PRO A 564 -10.30 -35.26 5.89
C PRO A 564 -9.96 -34.69 7.26
N ALA A 565 -9.00 -33.76 7.31
CA ALA A 565 -8.94 -32.82 8.43
C ALA A 565 -9.91 -31.67 8.13
N THR A 566 -11.23 -31.97 8.16
CA THR A 566 -12.32 -31.01 7.85
C THR A 566 -12.19 -29.72 8.66
N VAL A 567 -11.77 -29.88 9.92
CA VAL A 567 -11.16 -28.81 10.70
C VAL A 567 -9.79 -29.29 11.13
N GLU A 568 -8.78 -28.44 10.99
CA GLU A 568 -7.45 -28.74 11.50
C GLU A 568 -7.43 -28.64 13.04
N MET A 569 -7.61 -29.77 13.74
CA MET A 569 -7.84 -29.79 15.20
C MET A 569 -6.57 -29.69 16.05
N SER A 570 -5.43 -30.11 15.52
CA SER A 570 -4.16 -30.22 16.27
C SER A 570 -2.94 -29.97 15.38
N THR A 571 -1.74 -30.25 15.87
CA THR A 571 -0.51 -30.14 15.09
C THR A 571 -0.40 -31.28 14.06
N PRO A 572 0.31 -31.08 12.92
CA PRO A 572 0.31 -32.00 11.79
C PRO A 572 0.87 -33.40 12.12
N ASN A 573 1.76 -33.51 13.10
CA ASN A 573 2.27 -34.81 13.58
C ASN A 573 1.17 -35.69 14.21
N VAL A 574 0.12 -35.09 14.79
CA VAL A 574 -1.01 -35.84 15.37
C VAL A 574 -1.89 -36.41 14.26
N TYR A 575 -2.09 -35.65 13.19
CA TYR A 575 -2.78 -36.13 12.00
C TYR A 575 -1.99 -37.25 11.31
N ALA A 576 -0.66 -37.13 11.19
CA ALA A 576 0.18 -38.20 10.69
C ALA A 576 0.09 -39.49 11.54
N ASP A 577 0.05 -39.37 12.87
CA ASP A 577 -0.19 -40.53 13.76
C ASP A 577 -1.58 -41.16 13.53
N GLN A 578 -2.63 -40.37 13.30
CA GLN A 578 -3.97 -40.87 12.96
C GLN A 578 -3.97 -41.64 11.63
N ILE A 579 -3.26 -41.12 10.62
CA ILE A 579 -3.13 -41.77 9.30
C ILE A 579 -2.31 -43.05 9.42
N GLU A 580 -1.18 -43.04 10.12
CA GLU A 580 -0.36 -44.24 10.34
C GLU A 580 -1.16 -45.31 11.07
N PHE A 581 -1.92 -44.93 12.12
CA PHE A 581 -2.80 -45.82 12.83
C PHE A 581 -3.84 -46.45 11.88
N PHE A 582 -4.53 -45.65 11.06
CA PHE A 582 -5.50 -46.17 10.11
C PHE A 582 -4.86 -47.16 9.12
N CYS A 583 -3.73 -46.78 8.51
CA CYS A 583 -3.00 -47.60 7.55
C CYS A 583 -2.53 -48.95 8.13
N ARG A 584 -2.17 -48.99 9.42
CA ARG A 584 -1.75 -50.23 10.10
C ARG A 584 -2.90 -51.15 10.48
N ASN A 585 -4.10 -50.61 10.68
CA ASN A 585 -5.24 -51.36 11.24
C ASN A 585 -6.30 -51.74 10.21
N ILE A 586 -6.38 -51.05 9.07
CA ILE A 586 -7.30 -51.42 8.00
C ILE A 586 -6.82 -52.68 7.28
N THR A 587 -7.69 -53.68 7.14
CA THR A 587 -7.37 -54.97 6.51
C THR A 587 -7.43 -54.88 4.99
N GLU A 588 -6.71 -55.78 4.30
CA GLU A 588 -6.61 -55.80 2.83
C GLU A 588 -6.14 -54.44 2.25
N ARG A 589 -5.11 -53.86 2.89
CA ARG A 589 -4.54 -52.53 2.56
C ARG A 589 -4.20 -52.33 1.07
N ASN A 590 -3.88 -53.40 0.36
CA ASN A 590 -3.64 -53.46 -1.09
C ASN A 590 -4.88 -53.17 -1.95
N LYS A 591 -6.10 -53.28 -1.41
CA LYS A 591 -7.37 -52.94 -2.06
C LYS A 591 -7.86 -51.53 -1.70
N ILE A 592 -7.01 -50.73 -1.06
CA ILE A 592 -7.38 -49.44 -0.48
C ILE A 592 -6.40 -48.39 -0.96
N CYS A 593 -6.92 -47.24 -1.35
CA CYS A 593 -6.17 -46.01 -1.55
C CYS A 593 -6.51 -45.05 -0.41
N VAL A 594 -5.54 -44.73 0.44
CA VAL A 594 -5.75 -43.76 1.53
C VAL A 594 -5.53 -42.35 0.99
N SER A 595 -6.58 -41.54 0.99
CA SER A 595 -6.59 -40.15 0.51
C SER A 595 -6.58 -39.17 1.68
N LEU A 596 -5.87 -38.05 1.49
CA LEU A 596 -5.74 -36.97 2.46
C LEU A 596 -6.48 -35.74 1.94
N HIS A 597 -7.28 -35.12 2.80
CA HIS A 597 -7.96 -33.86 2.50
C HIS A 597 -7.84 -32.91 3.70
N PRO A 598 -6.65 -32.34 3.96
CA PRO A 598 -6.45 -31.45 5.10
C PRO A 598 -6.85 -30.00 4.78
N HIS A 599 -7.70 -29.42 5.63
CA HIS A 599 -7.95 -27.97 5.67
C HIS A 599 -6.88 -27.27 6.53
N ASN A 600 -6.86 -25.94 6.50
CA ASN A 600 -5.72 -25.13 6.97
C ASN A 600 -5.99 -24.26 8.21
N ASP A 601 -6.92 -24.67 9.09
CA ASP A 601 -7.42 -23.81 10.18
C ASP A 601 -6.35 -23.35 11.18
N ARG A 602 -5.23 -24.08 11.27
CA ARG A 602 -4.06 -23.77 12.11
C ARG A 602 -2.82 -23.42 11.29
N GLY A 603 -2.97 -23.28 9.96
CA GLY A 603 -1.91 -22.89 9.04
C GLY A 603 -0.90 -24.00 8.72
N CYS A 604 -1.24 -25.27 8.95
CA CYS A 604 -0.32 -26.40 8.81
C CYS A 604 -0.78 -27.48 7.81
N ALA A 605 -1.74 -27.21 6.91
CA ALA A 605 -2.29 -28.20 5.98
C ALA A 605 -1.22 -28.89 5.09
N VAL A 606 -0.25 -28.11 4.59
CA VAL A 606 0.87 -28.64 3.77
C VAL A 606 1.71 -29.62 4.58
N ALA A 607 2.08 -29.25 5.81
CA ALA A 607 2.83 -30.13 6.70
C ALA A 607 2.01 -31.37 7.08
N ALA A 608 0.70 -31.22 7.32
CA ALA A 608 -0.18 -32.35 7.60
C ALA A 608 -0.20 -33.35 6.42
N ALA A 609 -0.31 -32.86 5.19
CA ALA A 609 -0.30 -33.69 3.99
C ALA A 609 1.05 -34.40 3.75
N GLU A 610 2.18 -33.72 3.89
CA GLU A 610 3.51 -34.32 3.71
C GLU A 610 3.81 -35.40 4.75
N LEU A 611 3.55 -35.11 6.02
CA LEU A 611 3.80 -36.08 7.10
C LEU A 611 2.84 -37.28 7.01
N ALA A 612 1.60 -37.07 6.60
CA ALA A 612 0.63 -38.14 6.41
C ALA A 612 0.94 -39.02 5.18
N GLN A 613 1.54 -38.47 4.12
CA GLN A 613 2.10 -39.28 3.04
C GLN A 613 3.24 -40.18 3.55
N MET A 614 4.15 -39.65 4.37
CA MET A 614 5.18 -40.45 5.04
C MET A 614 4.57 -41.52 5.97
N ALA A 615 3.42 -41.25 6.57
CA ALA A 615 2.64 -42.19 7.38
C ALA A 615 1.99 -43.33 6.57
N GLY A 616 1.98 -43.23 5.23
CA GLY A 616 1.53 -44.29 4.33
C GLY A 616 0.25 -43.97 3.55
N ALA A 617 -0.13 -42.70 3.42
CA ALA A 617 -1.18 -42.29 2.50
C ALA A 617 -0.71 -42.35 1.04
N ASP A 618 -1.66 -42.55 0.11
CA ASP A 618 -1.40 -42.77 -1.31
C ASP A 618 -1.82 -41.60 -2.20
N ARG A 619 -2.76 -40.78 -1.72
CA ARG A 619 -3.48 -39.76 -2.49
C ARG A 619 -3.67 -38.47 -1.69
N VAL A 620 -3.69 -37.34 -2.36
CA VAL A 620 -3.95 -36.02 -1.77
C VAL A 620 -4.99 -35.27 -2.58
N GLU A 621 -5.96 -34.70 -1.88
CA GLU A 621 -6.99 -33.80 -2.37
C GLU A 621 -6.70 -32.39 -1.86
N GLY A 622 -6.77 -31.42 -2.76
CA GLY A 622 -6.58 -30.03 -2.40
C GLY A 622 -6.98 -29.10 -3.54
N THR A 623 -6.52 -27.87 -3.45
CA THR A 623 -6.78 -26.85 -4.48
C THR A 623 -5.51 -26.12 -4.87
N LEU A 624 -5.53 -25.48 -6.04
CA LEU A 624 -4.44 -24.62 -6.45
C LEU A 624 -4.42 -23.37 -5.56
N PHE A 625 -3.25 -23.07 -4.98
CA PHE A 625 -3.04 -21.95 -4.06
C PHE A 625 -3.90 -22.00 -2.79
N GLY A 626 -4.38 -23.19 -2.41
CA GLY A 626 -5.05 -23.43 -1.13
C GLY A 626 -6.40 -22.73 -0.99
N ASN A 627 -7.16 -22.56 -2.08
CA ASN A 627 -8.55 -22.12 -2.01
C ASN A 627 -9.45 -23.16 -1.30
N GLY A 628 -10.57 -22.72 -0.72
CA GLY A 628 -11.49 -23.59 0.00
C GLY A 628 -12.12 -22.89 1.20
N GLU A 629 -12.97 -23.61 1.91
CA GLU A 629 -13.72 -23.08 3.06
C GLU A 629 -12.80 -22.47 4.13
N ARG A 630 -13.18 -21.31 4.68
CA ARG A 630 -12.52 -20.59 5.80
C ARG A 630 -11.05 -20.24 5.54
N THR A 631 -10.16 -21.19 5.81
CA THR A 631 -8.69 -21.07 5.72
C THR A 631 -8.13 -21.80 4.50
N GLY A 632 -9.00 -22.53 3.79
CA GLY A 632 -8.66 -23.21 2.55
C GLY A 632 -8.28 -24.67 2.72
N ASN A 633 -8.23 -25.36 1.57
CA ASN A 633 -7.64 -26.69 1.45
C ASN A 633 -6.10 -26.60 1.48
N VAL A 634 -5.45 -27.76 1.54
CA VAL A 634 -4.02 -27.85 1.24
C VAL A 634 -3.72 -27.35 -0.17
N ASP A 635 -2.64 -26.56 -0.28
CA ASP A 635 -2.18 -25.98 -1.54
C ASP A 635 -1.42 -27.02 -2.38
N LEU A 636 -2.03 -27.44 -3.49
CA LEU A 636 -1.46 -28.39 -4.42
C LEU A 636 -0.24 -27.85 -5.19
N VAL A 637 -0.15 -26.54 -5.39
CA VAL A 637 1.02 -25.92 -6.03
C VAL A 637 2.22 -26.04 -5.09
N THR A 638 2.02 -25.73 -3.81
CA THR A 638 3.05 -25.87 -2.79
C THR A 638 3.50 -27.33 -2.66
N LEU A 639 2.59 -28.29 -2.56
CA LEU A 639 2.97 -29.71 -2.42
C LEU A 639 3.74 -30.23 -3.65
N ALA A 640 3.29 -29.91 -4.85
CA ALA A 640 3.96 -30.32 -6.08
C ALA A 640 5.39 -29.75 -6.19
N LEU A 641 5.56 -28.45 -5.89
CA LEU A 641 6.87 -27.80 -5.99
C LEU A 641 7.78 -28.10 -4.80
N ASN A 642 7.24 -28.49 -3.64
CA ASN A 642 8.03 -29.09 -2.57
C ASN A 642 8.67 -30.40 -3.02
N LEU A 643 7.95 -31.28 -3.74
CA LEU A 643 8.55 -32.47 -4.35
C LEU A 643 9.59 -32.10 -5.42
N TYR A 644 9.25 -31.16 -6.32
CA TYR A 644 10.13 -30.73 -7.41
C TYR A 644 11.48 -30.23 -6.88
N THR A 645 11.47 -29.38 -5.85
CA THR A 645 12.71 -28.83 -5.25
C THR A 645 13.52 -29.85 -4.45
N GLN A 646 12.94 -31.01 -4.12
CA GLN A 646 13.65 -32.16 -3.55
C GLN A 646 14.07 -33.21 -4.62
N GLY A 647 13.89 -32.91 -5.91
CA GLY A 647 14.28 -33.79 -7.01
C GLY A 647 13.28 -34.91 -7.32
N VAL A 648 12.04 -34.82 -6.81
CA VAL A 648 10.96 -35.77 -7.10
C VAL A 648 10.01 -35.13 -8.10
N HIS A 649 9.86 -35.76 -9.28
CA HIS A 649 8.97 -35.23 -10.32
C HIS A 649 7.49 -35.31 -9.87
N PRO A 650 6.76 -34.18 -9.77
CA PRO A 650 5.42 -34.17 -9.18
C PRO A 650 4.33 -34.73 -10.11
N GLN A 651 4.63 -34.96 -11.39
CA GLN A 651 3.68 -35.41 -12.44
C GLN A 651 2.55 -34.40 -12.74
N VAL A 652 2.73 -33.16 -12.31
CA VAL A 652 1.94 -32.00 -12.70
C VAL A 652 2.88 -30.88 -13.15
N ASP A 653 2.47 -30.12 -14.16
CA ASP A 653 3.33 -29.13 -14.84
C ASP A 653 3.03 -27.70 -14.40
N PHE A 654 3.95 -27.10 -13.63
CA PHE A 654 3.87 -25.69 -13.22
C PHE A 654 4.93 -24.82 -13.92
N SER A 655 5.43 -25.23 -15.08
CA SER A 655 6.44 -24.50 -15.86
C SER A 655 5.99 -23.10 -16.31
N ASP A 656 4.68 -22.86 -16.42
CA ASP A 656 4.09 -21.53 -16.61
C ASP A 656 3.13 -21.20 -15.46
N ILE A 657 3.69 -20.94 -14.29
CA ILE A 657 2.90 -20.63 -13.08
C ILE A 657 2.08 -19.34 -13.23
N ASN A 658 2.50 -18.41 -14.09
CA ASN A 658 1.81 -17.13 -14.28
C ASN A 658 0.44 -17.33 -14.94
N SER A 659 0.36 -18.17 -15.97
CA SER A 659 -0.91 -18.53 -16.61
C SER A 659 -1.86 -19.23 -15.63
N VAL A 660 -1.33 -20.05 -14.72
CA VAL A 660 -2.12 -20.70 -13.67
C VAL A 660 -2.68 -19.66 -12.70
N ILE A 661 -1.84 -18.76 -12.19
CA ILE A 661 -2.25 -17.67 -11.29
C ILE A 661 -3.35 -16.82 -11.95
N GLU A 662 -3.20 -16.46 -13.23
CA GLU A 662 -4.19 -15.66 -13.94
C GLU A 662 -5.57 -16.32 -13.96
N ILE A 663 -5.64 -17.62 -14.25
CA ILE A 663 -6.90 -18.37 -14.27
C ILE A 663 -7.47 -18.51 -12.86
N VAL A 664 -6.63 -18.82 -11.87
CA VAL A 664 -7.03 -18.92 -10.46
C VAL A 664 -7.62 -17.61 -9.96
N GLU A 665 -6.91 -16.48 -10.12
CA GLU A 665 -7.37 -15.18 -9.62
C GLU A 665 -8.64 -14.70 -10.34
N LYS A 666 -8.74 -14.91 -11.66
CA LYS A 666 -9.94 -14.53 -12.43
C LYS A 666 -11.16 -15.38 -12.09
N SER A 667 -10.97 -16.66 -11.79
CA SER A 667 -12.08 -17.58 -11.52
C SER A 667 -12.51 -17.51 -10.06
N ASN A 668 -11.54 -17.50 -9.13
CA ASN A 668 -11.79 -17.45 -7.69
C ASN A 668 -12.13 -16.04 -7.21
N LYS A 669 -11.74 -15.00 -7.96
CA LYS A 669 -11.91 -13.58 -7.55
C LYS A 669 -11.20 -13.27 -6.23
N ILE A 670 -10.19 -14.07 -5.90
CA ILE A 670 -9.33 -13.95 -4.72
C ILE A 670 -7.89 -13.89 -5.23
N PRO A 671 -7.11 -12.86 -4.87
CA PRO A 671 -5.71 -12.75 -5.30
C PRO A 671 -4.84 -13.78 -4.61
N VAL A 672 -3.85 -14.33 -5.33
CA VAL A 672 -2.80 -15.16 -4.75
C VAL A 672 -1.95 -14.28 -3.84
N HIS A 673 -1.79 -14.69 -2.58
CA HIS A 673 -1.07 -13.87 -1.61
C HIS A 673 0.37 -13.60 -2.10
N PRO A 674 0.91 -12.37 -1.95
CA PRO A 674 2.26 -12.04 -2.40
C PRO A 674 3.40 -12.93 -1.88
N ARG A 675 3.15 -13.64 -0.78
CA ARG A 675 4.08 -14.58 -0.13
C ARG A 675 3.61 -16.04 -0.20
N ALA A 676 2.60 -16.36 -0.99
CA ALA A 676 2.22 -17.76 -1.26
C ALA A 676 3.45 -18.49 -1.83
N PRO A 677 3.87 -19.64 -1.29
CA PRO A 677 5.06 -20.34 -1.76
C PRO A 677 5.03 -20.53 -3.27
N TYR A 678 6.18 -20.33 -3.92
CA TYR A 678 6.40 -20.44 -5.37
C TYR A 678 5.67 -19.43 -6.26
N GLY A 679 4.34 -19.29 -6.12
CA GLY A 679 3.51 -18.44 -6.97
C GLY A 679 3.45 -16.98 -6.55
N GLY A 680 3.70 -16.63 -5.29
CA GLY A 680 3.58 -15.27 -4.78
C GLY A 680 4.57 -14.29 -5.42
N GLN A 681 4.14 -13.07 -5.72
CA GLN A 681 4.97 -12.05 -6.41
C GLN A 681 6.29 -11.69 -5.69
N LEU A 682 6.46 -12.01 -4.40
CA LEU A 682 7.65 -11.69 -3.62
C LEU A 682 8.60 -12.87 -3.39
N VAL A 683 8.23 -14.10 -3.76
CA VAL A 683 8.95 -15.30 -3.30
C VAL A 683 10.28 -15.54 -4.01
N VAL A 684 10.45 -14.97 -5.21
CA VAL A 684 11.71 -14.97 -5.95
C VAL A 684 12.49 -13.66 -5.77
N CYS A 685 11.98 -12.71 -4.98
CA CYS A 685 12.53 -11.37 -4.84
C CYS A 685 13.54 -11.26 -3.68
N ALA A 686 14.63 -10.52 -3.90
CA ALA A 686 15.60 -10.14 -2.88
C ALA A 686 15.68 -8.62 -2.72
N PHE A 687 15.22 -8.11 -1.58
CA PHE A 687 15.26 -6.66 -1.27
C PHE A 687 16.58 -6.21 -0.64
N SER A 688 17.22 -7.09 0.13
CA SER A 688 18.48 -6.81 0.81
C SER A 688 19.63 -6.74 -0.19
N GLY A 689 20.40 -5.66 -0.16
CA GLY A 689 21.61 -5.51 -0.99
C GLY A 689 22.64 -6.62 -0.78
N SER A 690 22.75 -7.20 0.42
CA SER A 690 23.66 -8.33 0.68
C SER A 690 23.16 -9.63 0.03
N HIS A 691 21.85 -9.87 0.03
CA HIS A 691 21.26 -11.04 -0.64
C HIS A 691 21.41 -10.91 -2.16
N GLN A 692 21.17 -9.71 -2.71
CA GLN A 692 21.38 -9.41 -4.13
C GLN A 692 22.83 -9.66 -4.55
N ASP A 693 23.81 -9.25 -3.75
CA ASP A 693 25.24 -9.49 -4.03
C ASP A 693 25.60 -10.98 -4.00
N ALA A 694 25.07 -11.74 -3.03
CA ALA A 694 25.28 -13.19 -2.95
C ALA A 694 24.67 -13.94 -4.15
N ILE A 695 23.44 -13.60 -4.53
CA ILE A 695 22.77 -14.16 -5.72
C ILE A 695 23.58 -13.83 -6.98
N LYS A 696 24.04 -12.57 -7.13
CA LYS A 696 24.90 -12.15 -8.25
C LYS A 696 26.17 -13.00 -8.35
N LYS A 697 26.85 -13.24 -7.23
CA LYS A 697 28.04 -14.12 -7.17
C LYS A 697 27.71 -15.55 -7.56
N GLY A 698 26.56 -16.08 -7.11
CA GLY A 698 26.06 -17.39 -7.53
C GLY A 698 25.91 -17.52 -9.04
N PHE A 699 25.27 -16.55 -9.70
CA PHE A 699 25.13 -16.53 -11.16
C PHE A 699 26.47 -16.39 -11.89
N GLN A 700 27.39 -15.55 -11.37
CA GLN A 700 28.73 -15.41 -11.94
C GLN A 700 29.52 -16.73 -11.88
N MET A 701 29.44 -17.44 -10.76
CA MET A 701 30.08 -18.75 -10.60
C MET A 701 29.51 -19.78 -11.56
N ARG A 702 28.16 -19.87 -11.69
CA ARG A 702 27.51 -20.75 -12.68
C ARG A 702 28.00 -20.47 -14.09
N LYS A 703 28.08 -19.19 -14.48
CA LYS A 703 28.58 -18.77 -15.80
C LYS A 703 30.04 -19.16 -16.02
N GLN A 704 30.91 -18.98 -15.02
CA GLN A 704 32.32 -19.36 -15.10
C GLN A 704 32.52 -20.88 -15.21
N GLN A 705 31.66 -21.66 -14.56
CA GLN A 705 31.66 -23.12 -14.62
C GLN A 705 31.03 -23.67 -15.91
N GLY A 706 30.42 -22.82 -16.75
CA GLY A 706 29.69 -23.27 -17.92
C GLY A 706 28.46 -24.10 -17.59
N ALA A 707 27.83 -23.86 -16.42
CA ALA A 707 26.65 -24.60 -15.97
C ALA A 707 25.49 -24.44 -16.97
N SER A 708 24.91 -25.56 -17.39
CA SER A 708 23.69 -25.65 -18.19
C SER A 708 22.43 -25.52 -17.32
N GLU A 709 21.26 -25.53 -17.96
CA GLU A 709 19.96 -25.60 -17.27
C GLU A 709 19.81 -26.91 -16.48
N GLU A 710 20.39 -28.01 -16.97
CA GLU A 710 20.40 -29.31 -16.28
C GLU A 710 21.43 -29.40 -15.14
N SER A 711 22.29 -28.40 -14.98
CA SER A 711 23.31 -28.42 -13.93
C SER A 711 22.69 -28.16 -12.55
N PRO A 712 23.09 -28.89 -11.47
CA PRO A 712 22.51 -28.77 -10.14
C PRO A 712 22.33 -27.32 -9.70
N TRP A 713 21.14 -26.97 -9.21
CA TRP A 713 20.85 -25.61 -8.74
C TRP A 713 21.53 -25.34 -7.39
N VAL A 714 22.57 -24.52 -7.43
CA VAL A 714 23.31 -24.08 -6.24
C VAL A 714 23.30 -22.55 -6.22
N MET A 715 22.30 -21.98 -5.56
CA MET A 715 22.10 -20.53 -5.50
C MET A 715 21.78 -20.10 -4.06
N PRO A 716 22.47 -19.07 -3.52
CA PRO A 716 22.09 -18.49 -2.24
C PRO A 716 20.66 -17.94 -2.27
N TYR A 717 19.88 -18.22 -1.22
CA TYR A 717 18.53 -17.68 -0.96
C TYR A 717 17.40 -18.12 -1.93
N LEU A 718 17.71 -18.66 -3.10
CA LEU A 718 16.71 -19.11 -4.08
C LEU A 718 16.63 -20.64 -4.06
N PRO A 719 15.53 -21.24 -3.56
CA PRO A 719 15.41 -22.70 -3.44
C PRO A 719 15.24 -23.41 -4.79
N LEU A 720 14.88 -22.69 -5.85
CA LEU A 720 14.72 -23.18 -7.22
C LEU A 720 15.17 -22.13 -8.23
N ASP A 721 15.40 -22.51 -9.49
CA ASP A 721 15.63 -21.56 -10.57
C ASP A 721 14.28 -20.96 -11.00
N PRO A 722 14.02 -19.65 -10.82
CA PRO A 722 12.74 -19.04 -11.16
C PRO A 722 12.28 -19.33 -12.61
N LYS A 723 13.21 -19.58 -13.54
CA LYS A 723 12.88 -19.97 -14.91
C LYS A 723 12.10 -21.28 -15.01
N ASP A 724 12.33 -22.23 -14.11
CA ASP A 724 11.68 -23.55 -14.11
C ASP A 724 10.16 -23.45 -13.94
N ILE A 725 9.68 -22.34 -13.37
CA ILE A 725 8.26 -22.04 -13.17
C ILE A 725 7.79 -20.84 -14.02
N GLY A 726 8.57 -20.45 -15.03
CA GLY A 726 8.20 -19.37 -15.96
C GLY A 726 8.35 -17.97 -15.38
N ARG A 727 9.13 -17.79 -14.31
CA ARG A 727 9.46 -16.48 -13.75
C ARG A 727 10.79 -15.97 -14.32
N THR A 728 10.89 -14.66 -14.46
CA THR A 728 12.09 -14.00 -15.01
C THR A 728 13.03 -13.54 -13.90
N TYR A 729 14.34 -13.49 -14.20
CA TYR A 729 15.34 -12.98 -13.26
C TYR A 729 15.19 -11.49 -12.94
N GLU A 730 14.53 -10.71 -13.80
CA GLU A 730 14.20 -9.31 -13.56
C GLU A 730 13.26 -9.13 -12.36
N ALA A 731 12.49 -10.16 -12.01
CA ALA A 731 11.66 -10.17 -10.81
C ALA A 731 12.49 -10.26 -9.52
N ILE A 732 13.73 -10.76 -9.57
CA ILE A 732 14.56 -11.01 -8.37
C ILE A 732 15.04 -9.70 -7.73
N ILE A 733 15.40 -8.70 -8.53
CA ILE A 733 16.04 -7.48 -8.04
C ILE A 733 15.03 -6.34 -7.99
N ARG A 734 14.48 -6.12 -6.80
CA ARG A 734 13.69 -4.93 -6.47
C ARG A 734 14.60 -3.88 -5.86
N VAL A 735 14.51 -2.64 -6.36
CA VAL A 735 15.33 -1.52 -5.89
C VAL A 735 14.47 -0.56 -5.07
N ASN A 736 14.66 -0.61 -3.76
CA ASN A 736 14.10 0.31 -2.78
C ASN A 736 15.20 1.14 -2.11
N SER A 737 14.83 1.98 -1.15
CA SER A 737 15.77 2.88 -0.45
C SER A 737 16.87 2.14 0.31
N GLN A 738 16.72 0.82 0.53
CA GLN A 738 17.69 -0.07 1.18
C GLN A 738 18.47 -0.94 0.19
N SER A 739 18.16 -0.90 -1.10
CA SER A 739 18.79 -1.78 -2.09
C SER A 739 20.24 -1.36 -2.39
N GLY A 740 21.10 -2.37 -2.54
CA GLY A 740 22.55 -2.19 -2.65
C GLY A 740 23.00 -1.78 -4.06
N LYS A 741 24.23 -1.23 -4.14
CA LYS A 741 24.89 -0.80 -5.39
C LYS A 741 24.96 -1.88 -6.48
N GLY A 742 24.92 -3.15 -6.07
CA GLY A 742 25.00 -4.31 -6.98
C GLY A 742 23.73 -4.54 -7.80
N GLY A 743 22.54 -4.24 -7.25
CA GLY A 743 21.26 -4.47 -7.92
C GLY A 743 21.04 -3.51 -9.10
N VAL A 744 21.33 -2.23 -8.89
CA VAL A 744 21.23 -1.20 -9.94
C VAL A 744 22.16 -1.49 -11.12
N ALA A 745 23.41 -1.87 -10.85
CA ALA A 745 24.39 -2.18 -11.88
C ALA A 745 23.99 -3.39 -12.74
N TRP A 746 23.35 -4.39 -12.13
CA TRP A 746 22.87 -5.57 -12.85
C TRP A 746 21.71 -5.23 -13.80
N ILE A 747 20.78 -4.38 -13.38
CA ILE A 747 19.67 -3.93 -14.24
C ILE A 747 20.21 -3.22 -15.48
N ILE A 748 21.17 -2.31 -15.31
CA ILE A 748 21.80 -1.59 -16.43
C ILE A 748 22.57 -2.54 -17.35
N GLN A 749 23.31 -3.51 -16.79
CA GLN A 749 23.99 -4.53 -17.58
C GLN A 749 23.02 -5.39 -18.39
N ASN A 750 21.86 -5.76 -17.84
CA ASN A 750 20.91 -6.63 -18.53
C ASN A 750 20.03 -5.88 -19.55
N THR A 751 19.68 -4.63 -19.25
CA THR A 751 18.74 -3.84 -20.08
C THR A 751 19.43 -2.99 -21.14
N LEU A 752 20.66 -2.53 -20.89
CA LEU A 752 21.43 -1.67 -21.79
C LEU A 752 22.75 -2.30 -22.26
N GLU A 753 23.10 -3.50 -21.78
CA GLU A 753 24.39 -4.16 -22.05
C GLU A 753 25.62 -3.34 -21.60
N LEU A 754 25.45 -2.43 -20.64
CA LEU A 754 26.52 -1.56 -20.13
C LEU A 754 27.16 -2.13 -18.85
N ASP A 755 28.45 -2.46 -18.90
CA ASP A 755 29.23 -2.91 -17.74
C ASP A 755 29.84 -1.71 -17.00
N LEU A 756 29.12 -1.22 -15.99
CA LEU A 756 29.47 0.01 -15.30
C LEU A 756 30.74 -0.15 -14.44
N PRO A 757 31.73 0.76 -14.56
CA PRO A 757 32.85 0.84 -13.62
C PRO A 757 32.40 1.03 -12.17
N ARG A 758 33.19 0.54 -11.21
CA ARG A 758 32.80 0.58 -9.78
C ARG A 758 32.49 2.00 -9.27
N GLY A 759 33.22 3.01 -9.71
CA GLY A 759 32.96 4.41 -9.39
C GLY A 759 31.60 4.88 -9.91
N LEU A 760 31.30 4.58 -11.18
CA LEU A 760 30.01 4.88 -11.82
C LEU A 760 28.83 4.16 -11.16
N GLN A 761 28.99 2.89 -10.77
CA GLN A 761 27.97 2.15 -10.02
C GLN A 761 27.58 2.90 -8.72
N VAL A 762 28.58 3.42 -8.00
CA VAL A 762 28.36 4.19 -6.77
C VAL A 762 27.67 5.52 -7.07
N ALA A 763 28.11 6.24 -8.10
CA ALA A 763 27.54 7.52 -8.50
C ALA A 763 26.06 7.37 -8.88
N PHE A 764 25.74 6.42 -9.74
CA PHE A 764 24.37 6.18 -10.19
C PHE A 764 23.46 5.61 -9.09
N SER A 765 24.00 4.77 -8.19
CA SER A 765 23.19 4.27 -7.05
C SER A 765 22.68 5.41 -6.16
N LYS A 766 23.45 6.49 -5.98
CA LYS A 766 23.00 7.68 -5.24
C LYS A 766 21.86 8.40 -5.95
N ILE A 767 21.89 8.43 -7.28
CA ILE A 767 20.83 9.00 -8.12
C ILE A 767 19.53 8.19 -7.94
N VAL A 768 19.63 6.87 -8.05
CA VAL A 768 18.51 5.94 -7.85
C VAL A 768 17.93 6.08 -6.45
N GLN A 769 18.76 6.05 -5.40
CA GLN A 769 18.31 6.19 -4.02
C GLN A 769 17.54 7.49 -3.78
N LYS A 770 18.07 8.61 -4.26
CA LYS A 770 17.40 9.92 -4.17
C LYS A 770 16.05 9.93 -4.90
N HIS A 771 15.95 9.27 -6.05
CA HIS A 771 14.70 9.18 -6.79
C HIS A 771 13.67 8.30 -6.09
N THR A 772 14.07 7.13 -5.61
CA THR A 772 13.25 6.22 -4.80
C THR A 772 12.74 6.89 -3.53
N ASP A 773 13.61 7.60 -2.79
CA ASP A 773 13.25 8.34 -1.57
C ASP A 773 12.22 9.44 -1.88
N SER A 774 12.32 10.09 -3.05
CA SER A 774 11.38 11.15 -3.46
C SER A 774 9.99 10.62 -3.81
N LEU A 775 9.90 9.40 -4.35
CA LEU A 775 8.64 8.76 -4.74
C LEU A 775 7.99 8.01 -3.57
N GLY A 776 8.76 7.62 -2.55
CA GLY A 776 8.26 6.83 -1.42
C GLY A 776 7.83 5.41 -1.80
N ARG A 777 8.28 4.92 -2.97
CA ARG A 777 8.03 3.58 -3.50
C ARG A 777 9.24 3.07 -4.26
N GLU A 778 9.27 1.77 -4.52
CA GLU A 778 10.29 1.12 -5.33
C GLU A 778 10.22 1.55 -6.79
N LEU A 779 11.37 1.53 -7.48
CA LEU A 779 11.46 1.77 -8.92
C LEU A 779 11.41 0.44 -9.67
N GLN A 780 10.65 0.41 -10.77
CA GLN A 780 10.64 -0.69 -11.72
C GLN A 780 11.94 -0.71 -12.54
N PRO A 781 12.37 -1.86 -13.09
CA PRO A 781 13.56 -1.94 -13.94
C PRO A 781 13.57 -0.94 -15.11
N GLY A 782 12.42 -0.74 -15.75
CA GLY A 782 12.26 0.28 -16.80
C GLY A 782 12.52 1.70 -16.31
N GLU A 783 11.99 2.06 -15.14
CA GLU A 783 12.23 3.38 -14.55
C GLU A 783 13.72 3.60 -14.22
N ILE A 784 14.44 2.55 -13.79
CA ILE A 784 15.88 2.63 -13.51
C ILE A 784 16.69 2.79 -14.81
N LYS A 785 16.31 2.07 -15.87
CA LYS A 785 16.90 2.24 -17.20
C LYS A 785 16.72 3.67 -17.68
N ASP A 786 15.50 4.19 -17.65
CA ASP A 786 15.18 5.54 -18.12
C ASP A 786 15.92 6.60 -17.29
N LEU A 787 16.01 6.39 -15.98
CA LEU A 787 16.79 7.24 -15.09
C LEU A 787 18.28 7.27 -15.46
N PHE A 788 18.86 6.14 -15.89
CA PHE A 788 20.26 6.08 -16.33
C PHE A 788 20.47 6.80 -17.66
N VAL A 789 19.57 6.57 -18.62
CA VAL A 789 19.58 7.23 -19.93
C VAL A 789 19.52 8.75 -19.75
N ASP A 790 18.64 9.23 -18.88
CA ASP A 790 18.52 10.65 -18.54
C ASP A 790 19.75 11.18 -17.77
N ALA A 791 20.28 10.41 -16.81
CA ALA A 791 21.43 10.79 -15.96
C ALA A 791 22.72 11.01 -16.71
N TYR A 792 22.96 10.22 -17.74
CA TYR A 792 24.21 10.28 -18.50
C TYR A 792 24.00 10.68 -19.95
N HIS A 793 22.79 11.16 -20.28
CA HIS A 793 22.44 11.79 -21.55
C HIS A 793 22.69 10.89 -22.77
N LEU A 794 22.33 9.61 -22.69
CA LEU A 794 22.64 8.63 -23.74
C LEU A 794 21.90 8.87 -25.07
N GLU A 795 20.72 9.50 -25.02
CA GLU A 795 19.92 9.80 -26.22
C GLU A 795 20.04 11.26 -26.65
N LYS A 796 19.83 12.20 -25.73
CA LYS A 796 19.94 13.63 -25.98
C LYS A 796 20.56 14.34 -24.80
N ASN A 797 21.71 14.96 -25.01
CA ASN A 797 22.31 15.88 -24.06
C ASN A 797 21.70 17.27 -24.28
N PRO A 798 20.98 17.84 -23.29
CA PRO A 798 20.27 19.10 -23.45
C PRO A 798 21.22 20.31 -23.55
N ARG A 799 22.50 20.15 -23.20
CA ARG A 799 23.46 21.24 -23.07
C ARG A 799 24.56 21.20 -24.12
N PHE A 800 25.09 20.00 -24.40
CA PHE A 800 26.16 19.81 -25.37
C PHE A 800 25.76 18.78 -26.41
N SER A 801 25.71 19.19 -27.68
CA SER A 801 25.61 18.26 -28.82
C SER A 801 26.85 18.36 -29.69
N LEU A 802 27.37 17.22 -30.16
CA LEU A 802 28.45 17.19 -31.14
C LEU A 802 27.83 17.24 -32.54
N VAL A 803 27.95 18.37 -33.22
CA VAL A 803 27.36 18.59 -34.57
C VAL A 803 28.29 18.07 -35.65
N ASP A 804 29.56 18.49 -35.59
CA ASP A 804 30.59 18.07 -36.53
C ASP A 804 31.97 18.17 -35.88
N TYR A 805 32.92 17.35 -36.33
CA TYR A 805 34.30 17.42 -35.87
C TYR A 805 35.31 16.81 -36.84
N ASP A 806 36.51 17.38 -36.82
CA ASP A 806 37.69 16.84 -37.46
C ASP A 806 38.84 16.75 -36.45
N ILE A 807 39.59 15.64 -36.51
CA ILE A 807 40.77 15.41 -35.68
C ILE A 807 41.95 15.17 -36.60
N THR A 808 42.79 16.20 -36.70
CA THR A 808 43.99 16.17 -37.53
C THR A 808 45.25 16.11 -36.68
N THR A 809 46.36 15.79 -37.33
CA THR A 809 47.68 15.87 -36.70
C THR A 809 48.15 17.32 -36.75
N ASP A 810 48.58 17.88 -35.63
CA ASP A 810 49.22 19.19 -35.65
C ASP A 810 50.59 19.10 -36.32
N ARG A 811 50.74 19.82 -37.45
CA ARG A 811 51.98 19.88 -38.25
C ARG A 811 52.63 21.26 -38.20
N SER A 812 52.26 22.07 -37.20
CA SER A 812 52.80 23.42 -36.98
C SER A 812 54.31 23.42 -36.75
N GLN A 813 54.84 22.38 -36.11
CA GLN A 813 56.27 22.05 -36.12
C GLN A 813 56.55 21.08 -37.27
N SER A 814 57.46 21.46 -38.17
CA SER A 814 57.86 20.59 -39.28
C SER A 814 58.37 19.27 -38.73
N PRO A 815 57.75 18.12 -39.04
CA PRO A 815 58.30 16.83 -38.63
C PRO A 815 59.70 16.70 -39.24
N ALA A 816 60.65 16.15 -38.48
CA ALA A 816 62.00 15.92 -38.98
C ALA A 816 61.93 15.23 -40.36
N PRO A 817 62.73 15.69 -41.36
CA PRO A 817 62.64 15.17 -42.71
C PRO A 817 62.76 13.65 -42.68
N PRO A 818 61.83 12.92 -43.31
CA PRO A 818 61.88 11.47 -43.30
C PRO A 818 63.19 10.99 -43.92
N GLY A 819 63.80 9.96 -43.34
CA GLY A 819 64.89 9.24 -44.01
C GLY A 819 64.42 8.73 -45.38
N ALA A 820 65.32 8.69 -46.37
CA ALA A 820 64.99 8.29 -47.74
C ALA A 820 64.15 6.99 -47.78
N GLY A 821 62.97 7.06 -48.41
CA GLY A 821 62.03 5.94 -48.52
C GLY A 821 61.13 5.68 -47.31
N LYS A 822 61.18 6.50 -46.25
CA LYS A 822 60.31 6.38 -45.06
C LYS A 822 59.25 7.48 -45.03
N THR A 823 58.08 7.19 -44.46
CA THR A 823 57.06 8.21 -44.19
C THR A 823 57.40 8.93 -42.87
N ALA A 824 57.17 10.25 -42.82
CA ALA A 824 57.36 11.03 -41.60
C ALA A 824 56.50 10.46 -40.46
N SER A 825 57.11 10.23 -39.29
CA SER A 825 56.42 9.63 -38.15
C SER A 825 55.58 10.67 -37.42
N ASN A 826 54.26 10.41 -37.33
CA ASN A 826 53.33 11.25 -36.56
C ASN A 826 53.10 10.71 -35.14
N LYS A 827 53.97 9.82 -34.63
CA LYS A 827 53.75 9.12 -33.34
C LYS A 827 53.71 10.04 -32.12
N ASN A 828 54.47 11.14 -32.14
CA ASN A 828 54.58 12.07 -31.02
C ASN A 828 53.96 13.45 -31.31
N LEU A 829 53.27 13.59 -32.44
CA LEU A 829 52.63 14.86 -32.79
C LEU A 829 51.29 14.99 -32.05
N LYS A 830 51.02 16.20 -31.57
CA LYS A 830 49.74 16.54 -30.95
C LYS A 830 48.59 16.36 -31.95
N ARG A 831 47.41 16.05 -31.44
CA ARG A 831 46.16 16.06 -32.19
C ARG A 831 45.50 17.42 -32.06
N ARG A 832 44.98 17.91 -33.17
CA ARG A 832 44.17 19.12 -33.24
C ARG A 832 42.73 18.69 -33.43
N PHE A 833 41.89 19.03 -32.46
CA PHE A 833 40.44 18.94 -32.58
C PHE A 833 39.93 20.27 -33.15
N ALA A 834 39.11 20.21 -34.19
CA ALA A 834 38.32 21.34 -34.67
C ALA A 834 36.90 20.85 -34.89
N GLY A 835 35.93 21.40 -34.18
CA GLY A 835 34.55 20.93 -34.27
C GLY A 835 33.53 22.02 -34.01
N VAL A 836 32.29 21.70 -34.36
CA VAL A 836 31.09 22.47 -34.05
C VAL A 836 30.38 21.72 -32.94
N ILE A 837 30.25 22.37 -31.78
CA ILE A 837 29.42 21.90 -30.69
C ILE A 837 28.23 22.83 -30.53
N GLU A 838 27.06 22.28 -30.25
CA GLU A 838 25.92 23.07 -29.81
C GLU A 838 26.00 23.24 -28.29
N VAL A 839 26.03 24.47 -27.81
CA VAL A 839 25.98 24.83 -26.38
C VAL A 839 24.69 25.59 -26.13
N ASP A 840 23.78 25.01 -25.33
CA ASP A 840 22.48 25.61 -24.99
C ASP A 840 21.69 26.09 -26.23
N GLY A 841 21.70 25.30 -27.31
CA GLY A 841 20.99 25.60 -28.57
C GLY A 841 21.78 26.46 -29.58
N GLN A 842 23.01 26.87 -29.26
CA GLN A 842 23.83 27.69 -30.15
C GLN A 842 25.09 26.95 -30.60
N GLU A 843 25.29 26.88 -31.92
CA GLU A 843 26.51 26.32 -32.49
C GLU A 843 27.73 27.19 -32.18
N GLN A 844 28.78 26.55 -31.68
CA GLN A 844 30.06 27.16 -31.37
C GLN A 844 31.19 26.37 -32.01
N HIS A 845 32.05 27.08 -32.73
CA HIS A 845 33.26 26.52 -33.29
C HIS A 845 34.36 26.51 -32.23
N ILE A 846 34.80 25.31 -31.84
CA ILE A 846 35.84 25.13 -30.85
C ILE A 846 37.06 24.47 -31.48
N LYS A 847 38.24 24.85 -30.99
CA LYS A 847 39.52 24.28 -31.43
C LYS A 847 40.41 24.03 -30.22
N GLY A 848 41.03 22.86 -30.17
CA GLY A 848 41.94 22.50 -29.09
C GLY A 848 43.05 21.58 -29.57
N MET A 849 44.15 21.55 -28.84
CA MET A 849 45.28 20.69 -29.14
C MET A 849 45.63 19.85 -27.92
N GLY A 850 45.85 18.55 -28.12
CA GLY A 850 46.19 17.62 -27.05
C GLY A 850 47.03 16.46 -27.55
N ASN A 851 47.39 15.53 -26.67
CA ASN A 851 48.15 14.35 -27.06
C ASN A 851 47.27 13.29 -27.78
N GLY A 852 45.95 13.41 -27.67
CA GLY A 852 44.95 12.54 -28.29
C GLY A 852 43.61 13.25 -28.46
N ALA A 853 42.61 12.56 -29.00
CA ALA A 853 41.27 13.11 -29.25
C ALA A 853 40.62 13.71 -27.99
N LEU A 854 40.66 12.98 -26.87
CA LEU A 854 40.08 13.41 -25.60
C LEU A 854 40.75 14.65 -25.01
N SER A 855 42.09 14.68 -24.95
CA SER A 855 42.81 15.86 -24.43
C SER A 855 42.70 17.06 -25.37
N ALA A 856 42.57 16.84 -26.68
CA ALA A 856 42.34 17.92 -27.64
C ALA A 856 40.94 18.52 -27.47
N LEU A 857 39.90 17.70 -27.25
CA LEU A 857 38.54 18.18 -26.96
C LEU A 857 38.47 18.85 -25.58
N ALA A 858 39.06 18.27 -24.52
CA ALA A 858 39.10 18.89 -23.20
C ALA A 858 39.69 20.31 -23.26
N ASN A 859 40.82 20.48 -23.95
CA ASN A 859 41.43 21.79 -24.16
C ASN A 859 40.58 22.72 -25.06
N ALA A 860 39.80 22.17 -26.00
CA ALA A 860 38.88 22.96 -26.82
C ALA A 860 37.70 23.48 -25.99
N LEU A 861 37.20 22.68 -25.03
CA LEU A 861 36.08 23.05 -24.16
C LEU A 861 36.41 24.20 -23.20
N HIS A 862 37.69 24.46 -22.93
CA HIS A 862 38.13 25.63 -22.18
C HIS A 862 37.67 26.94 -22.83
N SER A 863 37.57 27.02 -24.17
CA SER A 863 37.11 28.24 -24.86
C SER A 863 35.62 28.54 -24.63
N VAL A 864 34.86 27.57 -24.12
CA VAL A 864 33.43 27.71 -23.79
C VAL A 864 33.19 27.68 -22.27
N GLY A 865 34.24 27.93 -21.49
CA GLY A 865 34.19 28.08 -20.04
C GLY A 865 34.16 26.77 -19.25
N VAL A 866 34.39 25.62 -19.90
CA VAL A 866 34.44 24.31 -19.23
C VAL A 866 35.90 23.91 -19.02
N ASP A 867 36.32 23.81 -17.76
CA ASP A 867 37.65 23.29 -17.42
C ASP A 867 37.53 21.93 -16.73
N LEU A 868 38.02 20.88 -17.39
CA LEU A 868 37.91 19.49 -16.93
C LEU A 868 39.19 18.69 -17.22
N ASP A 869 39.54 17.84 -16.26
CA ASP A 869 40.64 16.89 -16.32
C ASP A 869 40.08 15.46 -16.28
N VAL A 870 40.61 14.57 -17.12
CA VAL A 870 40.22 13.16 -17.14
C VAL A 870 40.98 12.39 -16.05
N ALA A 871 40.24 11.82 -15.09
CA ALA A 871 40.77 11.07 -13.95
C ALA A 871 40.74 9.55 -14.15
N ASP A 872 39.71 9.00 -14.81
CA ASP A 872 39.60 7.58 -15.15
C ASP A 872 38.93 7.42 -16.53
N TYR A 873 39.29 6.37 -17.26
CA TYR A 873 38.76 6.03 -18.58
C TYR A 873 38.57 4.53 -18.69
N LYS A 874 37.37 4.10 -19.08
CA LYS A 874 37.08 2.69 -19.41
C LYS A 874 36.22 2.60 -20.65
N GLU A 875 36.39 1.51 -21.38
CA GLU A 875 35.64 1.26 -22.60
C GLU A 875 35.44 -0.24 -22.82
N HIS A 876 34.30 -0.60 -23.40
CA HIS A 876 34.05 -1.95 -23.91
C HIS A 876 33.08 -1.92 -25.11
N ALA A 877 32.99 -3.05 -25.83
CA ALA A 877 32.00 -3.23 -26.88
C ALA A 877 30.62 -3.64 -26.31
N ILE A 878 29.55 -3.20 -26.96
CA ILE A 878 28.16 -3.64 -26.75
C ILE A 878 27.80 -4.60 -27.90
N GLY A 879 27.39 -5.83 -27.59
CA GLY A 879 27.13 -6.89 -28.56
C GLY A 879 28.38 -7.64 -29.06
N ARG A 880 28.22 -8.46 -30.11
CA ARG A 880 29.29 -9.27 -30.75
C ARG A 880 29.27 -9.10 -32.27
N GLY A 881 30.45 -9.00 -32.90
CA GLY A 881 30.59 -8.91 -34.37
C GLY A 881 31.36 -7.68 -34.86
N ARG A 882 31.31 -7.41 -36.18
CA ARG A 882 32.05 -6.30 -36.82
C ARG A 882 31.35 -4.93 -36.76
N HIS A 883 30.07 -4.87 -36.36
CA HIS A 883 29.25 -3.66 -36.32
C HIS A 883 28.76 -3.34 -34.89
N VAL A 884 29.56 -3.68 -33.89
CA VAL A 884 29.25 -3.44 -32.48
C VAL A 884 29.39 -1.96 -32.12
N LYS A 885 28.64 -1.51 -31.10
CA LYS A 885 28.82 -0.16 -30.53
C LYS A 885 29.92 -0.19 -29.47
N ALA A 886 30.60 0.93 -29.27
CA ALA A 886 31.50 1.17 -28.15
C ALA A 886 30.75 1.91 -27.04
N ALA A 887 30.93 1.45 -25.79
CA ALA A 887 30.50 2.15 -24.59
C ALA A 887 31.74 2.71 -23.87
N THR A 888 31.81 4.02 -23.73
CA THR A 888 32.91 4.73 -23.07
C THR A 888 32.44 5.37 -21.77
N TYR A 889 33.23 5.26 -20.71
CA TYR A 889 33.00 5.84 -19.39
C TYR A 889 34.19 6.69 -18.99
N ILE A 890 33.96 7.96 -18.68
CA ILE A 890 35.02 8.91 -18.32
C ILE A 890 34.69 9.54 -16.96
N GLU A 891 35.60 9.41 -16.00
CA GLU A 891 35.55 10.19 -14.76
C GLU A 891 36.33 11.48 -14.97
N CYS A 892 35.70 12.63 -14.75
CA CYS A 892 36.32 13.94 -14.85
C CYS A 892 36.35 14.65 -13.49
N THR A 893 37.38 15.47 -13.30
CA THR A 893 37.53 16.43 -12.19
C THR A 893 37.64 17.84 -12.76
N SER A 894 37.33 18.86 -11.97
CA SER A 894 37.57 20.25 -12.37
C SER A 894 38.39 20.95 -11.29
N PRO A 895 39.35 21.82 -11.65
CA PRO A 895 40.08 22.63 -10.66
C PRO A 895 39.15 23.49 -9.79
N ALA A 896 37.98 23.87 -10.32
CA ALA A 896 37.00 24.71 -9.64
C ALA A 896 36.17 23.96 -8.58
N THR A 897 36.03 22.62 -8.68
CA THR A 897 35.22 21.85 -7.72
C THR A 897 35.88 20.51 -7.34
N PRO A 898 35.87 20.12 -6.06
CA PRO A 898 36.43 18.83 -5.64
C PRO A 898 35.54 17.62 -6.04
N GLN A 899 34.46 17.85 -6.78
CA GLN A 899 33.53 16.78 -7.17
C GLN A 899 34.02 16.05 -8.41
N LYS A 900 33.99 14.72 -8.33
CA LYS A 900 34.20 13.82 -9.47
C LYS A 900 32.86 13.60 -10.17
N VAL A 901 32.83 13.75 -11.48
CA VAL A 901 31.64 13.50 -12.30
C VAL A 901 31.96 12.41 -13.31
N TRP A 902 30.95 11.64 -13.68
CA TRP A 902 31.07 10.60 -14.69
C TRP A 902 30.29 11.00 -15.93
N GLY A 903 30.89 10.80 -17.10
CA GLY A 903 30.23 10.86 -18.39
C GLY A 903 30.18 9.49 -19.04
N VAL A 904 29.12 9.24 -19.79
CA VAL A 904 28.92 7.99 -20.55
C VAL A 904 28.60 8.34 -21.99
N GLY A 905 29.22 7.63 -22.92
CA GLY A 905 28.99 7.80 -24.35
C GLY A 905 28.88 6.45 -25.04
N VAL A 906 27.92 6.35 -25.97
CA VAL A 906 27.68 5.13 -26.74
C VAL A 906 27.60 5.49 -28.22
N HIS A 907 28.49 4.93 -29.04
CA HIS A 907 28.49 5.17 -30.48
C HIS A 907 29.10 4.00 -31.26
N GLN A 908 28.85 3.90 -32.57
CA GLN A 908 29.50 2.89 -33.43
C GLN A 908 31.00 3.18 -33.64
N ASP A 909 31.39 4.44 -33.51
CA ASP A 909 32.78 4.91 -33.54
C ASP A 909 33.30 5.11 -32.12
N VAL A 910 34.39 4.43 -31.78
CA VAL A 910 35.12 4.49 -30.51
C VAL A 910 35.52 5.93 -30.14
N VAL A 911 36.02 6.69 -31.12
CA VAL A 911 36.43 8.08 -30.89
C VAL A 911 35.21 8.92 -30.56
N GLN A 912 34.14 8.80 -31.33
CA GLN A 912 32.92 9.56 -31.10
C GLN A 912 32.25 9.18 -29.78
N ALA A 913 32.24 7.90 -29.39
CA ALA A 913 31.75 7.45 -28.08
C ALA A 913 32.53 8.12 -26.95
N SER A 914 33.85 8.23 -27.09
CA SER A 914 34.73 8.93 -26.15
C SER A 914 34.46 10.44 -26.08
N LEU A 915 34.24 11.10 -27.22
CA LEU A 915 33.90 12.53 -27.26
C LEU A 915 32.53 12.80 -26.62
N ILE A 916 31.53 11.96 -26.91
CA ILE A 916 30.19 12.05 -26.30
C ILE A 916 30.29 11.86 -24.78
N ALA A 917 31.07 10.89 -24.31
CA ALA A 917 31.28 10.67 -22.88
C ALA A 917 31.91 11.90 -22.21
N LEU A 918 32.86 12.57 -22.86
CA LEU A 918 33.49 13.77 -22.33
C LEU A 918 32.52 14.95 -22.28
N LEU A 919 31.69 15.14 -23.31
CA LEU A 919 30.62 16.16 -23.34
C LEU A 919 29.52 15.87 -22.30
N SER A 920 29.18 14.60 -22.08
CA SER A 920 28.27 14.16 -21.02
C SER A 920 28.80 14.56 -19.63
N ALA A 921 30.11 14.35 -19.37
CA ALA A 921 30.75 14.83 -18.15
C ALA A 921 30.80 16.36 -18.05
N ALA A 922 31.11 17.06 -19.16
CA ALA A 922 31.20 18.52 -19.24
C ALA A 922 29.90 19.23 -18.84
N SER A 923 28.73 18.64 -19.15
CA SER A 923 27.41 19.15 -18.75
C SER A 923 27.30 19.39 -17.24
N SER A 924 28.12 18.72 -16.43
CA SER A 924 28.10 18.84 -14.96
C SER A 924 28.93 20.00 -14.38
N PHE A 925 29.78 20.69 -15.17
CA PHE A 925 30.79 21.64 -14.64
C PHE A 925 30.59 23.14 -14.94
N LEU A 926 29.59 23.54 -15.75
CA LEU A 926 29.37 24.97 -16.05
C LEU A 926 28.37 25.63 -15.06
N ASP A 927 28.86 26.64 -14.33
CA ASP A 927 28.11 27.50 -13.38
C ASP A 927 27.73 28.88 -13.98
N SER A 928 26.54 28.99 -14.59
CA SER A 928 25.73 30.23 -14.64
C SER A 928 24.34 29.96 -15.24
N LYS A 929 23.28 30.42 -14.55
CA LYS A 929 21.84 30.14 -14.73
C LYS A 929 21.25 30.58 -16.09
N PRO A 930 20.09 30.02 -16.53
CA PRO A 930 19.13 29.17 -15.80
C PRO A 930 19.02 27.76 -16.40
N ALA A 931 19.32 26.65 -15.72
CA ALA A 931 19.05 26.31 -14.33
C ALA A 931 20.24 25.54 -13.70
N THR A 932 20.72 26.08 -12.58
CA THR A 932 21.75 25.62 -11.62
C THR A 932 22.25 24.16 -11.74
N PRO A 933 23.56 23.90 -11.75
CA PRO A 933 24.10 22.56 -11.54
C PRO A 933 23.92 22.16 -10.08
N MET A 934 23.28 21.03 -9.85
CA MET A 934 23.20 20.28 -8.59
C MET A 934 22.94 18.81 -8.94
N PRO A 935 23.38 17.85 -8.12
CA PRO A 935 23.32 16.41 -8.43
C PRO A 935 21.89 16.00 -8.74
N PHE A 936 21.70 15.44 -9.94
CA PHE A 936 20.51 14.79 -10.50
C PHE A 936 19.15 15.11 -9.83
N ARG A 937 18.29 15.83 -10.57
CA ARG A 937 16.84 15.89 -10.36
C ARG A 937 16.17 15.28 -11.60
N PRO A 938 15.37 14.21 -11.47
CA PRO A 938 14.65 13.64 -12.61
C PRO A 938 13.63 14.64 -13.16
N LYS A 939 13.43 14.61 -14.48
CA LYS A 939 12.45 15.44 -15.19
C LYS A 939 11.04 15.15 -14.66
N LYS A 940 10.29 16.21 -14.33
CA LYS A 940 8.84 16.15 -14.20
C LYS A 940 8.26 15.83 -15.58
N GLY A 941 7.52 14.72 -15.69
CA GLY A 941 6.62 14.46 -16.81
C GLY A 941 5.46 15.45 -16.82
N LEU A 942 5.01 15.77 -18.04
CA LEU A 942 4.00 16.75 -18.41
C LEU A 942 2.61 16.46 -17.82
N SER A 943 1.94 17.52 -17.40
CA SER A 943 0.50 17.70 -17.64
C SER A 943 0.34 19.08 -18.26
N GLU A 944 0.45 19.17 -19.58
CA GLU A 944 -0.04 20.34 -20.31
C GLU A 944 -1.53 20.14 -20.59
N SER A 945 -2.26 21.18 -20.24
CA SER A 945 -3.66 21.46 -20.48
C SER A 945 -4.00 21.39 -21.97
N ILE A 946 -5.08 20.68 -22.28
CA ILE A 946 -5.84 20.85 -23.51
C ILE A 946 -6.75 22.07 -23.28
N GLU A 947 -6.47 23.16 -23.99
CA GLU A 947 -7.44 24.05 -24.63
C GLU A 947 -6.70 25.28 -25.18
N ASP A 948 -6.41 25.27 -26.48
CA ASP A 948 -6.64 26.42 -27.37
C ASP A 948 -6.01 26.15 -28.75
N LEU A 949 -6.82 25.60 -29.66
CA LEU A 949 -6.56 25.71 -31.10
C LEU A 949 -7.56 26.70 -31.68
N LYS A 950 -7.13 27.96 -31.76
CA LYS A 950 -7.57 28.91 -32.79
C LYS A 950 -6.37 29.27 -33.65
N ALA A 951 -6.40 28.80 -34.89
CA ALA A 951 -5.56 29.27 -35.96
C ALA A 951 -6.42 30.12 -36.90
N ASP A 952 -5.96 31.34 -37.15
CA ASP A 952 -6.31 32.15 -38.31
C ASP A 952 -4.99 32.68 -38.87
N VAL A 953 -4.69 32.41 -40.15
CA VAL A 953 -4.39 33.39 -41.20
C VAL A 953 -4.21 32.62 -42.54
N SER A 954 -4.99 33.04 -43.53
CA SER A 954 -5.09 32.61 -44.94
C SER A 954 -3.99 33.25 -45.83
N PRO A 955 -3.99 33.14 -47.19
CA PRO A 955 -4.34 32.04 -48.11
C PRO A 955 -3.28 31.82 -49.22
N SER A 956 -3.37 30.73 -50.00
CA SER A 956 -3.11 30.78 -51.46
C SER A 956 -3.60 29.54 -52.23
N GLY A 957 -4.44 29.78 -53.25
CA GLY A 957 -4.54 29.03 -54.53
C GLY A 957 -5.30 27.69 -54.58
N GLY A 958 -6.42 27.63 -55.33
CA GLY A 958 -7.31 26.45 -55.54
C GLY A 958 -6.88 25.48 -56.68
N PRO A 959 -7.78 24.85 -57.48
CA PRO A 959 -9.26 24.86 -57.52
C PRO A 959 -9.96 23.46 -57.60
N ASP A 960 -11.31 23.49 -57.75
CA ASP A 960 -12.26 22.45 -58.24
C ASP A 960 -12.74 21.35 -57.24
N ALA A 961 -14.01 20.89 -57.16
CA ALA A 961 -15.28 21.18 -57.85
C ALA A 961 -16.49 20.63 -57.01
N ASN A 962 -17.65 21.32 -57.11
CA ASN A 962 -19.08 20.89 -57.09
C ASN A 962 -19.59 19.66 -56.27
N GLY A 963 -20.70 19.89 -55.53
CA GLY A 963 -21.89 19.02 -55.63
C GLY A 963 -22.73 18.67 -54.38
N HIS A 964 -23.83 19.42 -54.17
CA HIS A 964 -25.19 19.01 -53.73
C HIS A 964 -25.51 18.31 -52.37
N VAL A 965 -26.18 19.07 -51.50
CA VAL A 965 -27.55 18.94 -50.89
C VAL A 965 -28.20 17.55 -50.71
N VAL A 966 -28.79 17.26 -49.53
CA VAL A 966 -30.24 17.00 -49.26
C VAL A 966 -30.52 16.45 -47.82
N ALA A 967 -31.41 17.20 -47.12
CA ALA A 967 -32.50 16.87 -46.18
C ALA A 967 -32.37 16.10 -44.84
N VAL A 968 -33.09 16.68 -43.87
CA VAL A 968 -33.52 16.27 -42.50
C VAL A 968 -34.96 15.70 -42.61
N PRO A 969 -35.44 14.71 -41.81
CA PRO A 969 -36.14 14.95 -40.51
C PRO A 969 -35.95 13.85 -39.42
N GLU A 970 -35.68 14.22 -38.16
CA GLU A 970 -36.63 14.34 -37.02
C GLU A 970 -37.54 13.13 -36.70
N ILE A 971 -37.53 12.65 -35.44
CA ILE A 971 -38.67 12.67 -34.48
C ILE A 971 -38.35 11.90 -33.16
N ARG A 972 -38.29 12.69 -32.07
CA ARG A 972 -38.95 12.60 -30.73
C ARG A 972 -38.85 11.40 -29.75
N THR A 973 -38.46 11.75 -28.50
CA THR A 973 -39.10 11.52 -27.15
C THR A 973 -39.53 10.10 -26.72
N ASN A 974 -39.45 9.61 -25.47
CA ASN A 974 -39.31 10.20 -24.14
C ASN A 974 -39.03 9.08 -23.10
N GLY A 975 -38.34 9.45 -22.01
CA GLY A 975 -38.45 9.02 -20.59
C GLY A 975 -38.92 7.63 -20.15
N SER A 976 -38.12 7.03 -19.27
CA SER A 976 -38.45 6.81 -17.84
C SER A 976 -37.17 6.78 -17.01
#